data_AF-A0A5N6GXL8-F1
#
_entry.id   AF-A0A5N6GXL8-F1
#
_cell.length_a   1.000
_cell.length_b   1.000
_cell.length_c   1.000
_cell.angle_alpha   90.00
_cell.angle_beta   90.00
_cell.angle_gamma   90.00
#
_symmetry.space_group_name_H-M   'P 1'
#
loop_
_entity.id
_entity.type
_entity.pdbx_description
1 polymer ?
#
loop_
_entity_poly.entity_id
_entity_poly.type
_entity_poly.pdbx_seq_one_letter_code
_entity_poly.pdbx_strand_id
1 'polypeptide(L)'
;MACLLSATGTQLILFRVISGLATSLCLPSAMSLISEYFPAAIANTFAVLSSWWKIPRSQAGDVSWHMLVFGIDWVGAVAASAALGLLSYALSLITGDINKAHEASTIICFSLSGDLLIFFVLWQSFQERRNKPTLIWNSLWKNLAFTCICVNEFMIWGAFNAFEQVINLFFQNVQDLSRVETAIRFIPTPITGQLTALTTRFVLHRCRADAIINITTIISCVSPLIMALVNPTWVYWRCAYVAICLKSITADSLFTVSIILIAGVFPAETQGLAAGVFNTVSQIGTSFGLAIVALISNQVTDQQSQIEDKGSPEALIVGYRAAFWTLFGMNVASLVVILFELRKTPAMSQPAQGYTHNGPVDCSLPFDTNNLKGKTAIVTGGANGLGEGYVRALVAEGVNVCIADLNEEKGKKLEAELKGTKYIQCNTTIWEDQARLFREAVSFSPTGKIHYVVANAGIHRPDEVFLYSGDDQEPQKPDLSTIDVNIQGTLYTAKLASHYFIKQNGQTPSPKQEDTCLVLIGSGAAFLDCPRAPQYCASKWAMRGIMHALRRTAFYYGSRVNIISPWYVKTNILSEDAFAHVSSLGVVFATVEDAGQCLLRILSDTSINGHSIFVSGRKWAAQGYLDLDLEDYAGSALIQEIQEDQMKSAPASLGLFV
;
A
#
# COMPACT_ATOMS: atom_id res chain seq x y z
N MET A 1 -3.15 -5.40 -24.33
CA MET A 1 -3.01 -6.87 -24.37
C MET A 1 -2.21 -7.45 -23.21
N ALA A 2 -1.04 -6.89 -22.83
CA ALA A 2 -0.20 -7.39 -21.74
C ALA A 2 -0.95 -7.64 -20.41
N CYS A 3 -1.71 -6.65 -19.93
CA CYS A 3 -2.47 -6.74 -18.68
C CYS A 3 -3.66 -7.70 -18.75
N LEU A 4 -4.10 -8.08 -19.96
CA LEU A 4 -5.19 -9.04 -20.19
C LEU A 4 -4.67 -10.48 -20.35
N LEU A 5 -3.35 -10.66 -20.52
CA LEU A 5 -2.73 -11.96 -20.82
C LEU A 5 -1.71 -12.41 -19.75
N SER A 6 -1.28 -11.53 -18.84
CA SER A 6 -0.37 -11.88 -17.75
C SER A 6 -1.14 -12.32 -16.50
N ALA A 7 -0.98 -13.57 -16.09
CA ALA A 7 -1.62 -14.18 -14.93
C ALA A 7 -0.78 -14.09 -13.64
N THR A 8 0.49 -13.68 -13.72
CA THR A 8 1.36 -13.45 -12.54
C THR A 8 2.25 -12.22 -12.73
N GLY A 9 2.71 -11.63 -11.62
CA GLY A 9 3.62 -10.47 -11.65
C GLY A 9 4.93 -10.75 -12.42
N THR A 10 5.44 -11.97 -12.35
CA THR A 10 6.64 -12.40 -13.10
C THR A 10 6.40 -12.46 -14.61
N GLN A 11 5.20 -12.83 -15.06
CA GLN A 11 4.82 -12.81 -16.47
C GLN A 11 4.68 -11.38 -17.01
N LEU A 12 4.13 -10.47 -16.20
CA LEU A 12 4.06 -9.05 -16.54
C LEU A 12 5.48 -8.47 -16.68
N ILE A 13 6.38 -8.78 -15.74
CA ILE A 13 7.79 -8.34 -15.78
C ILE A 13 8.50 -8.89 -17.02
N LEU A 14 8.36 -10.19 -17.33
CA LEU A 14 9.01 -10.81 -18.48
C LEU A 14 8.47 -10.27 -19.81
N PHE A 15 7.14 -10.14 -19.93
CA PHE A 15 6.49 -9.54 -21.10
C PHE A 15 6.94 -8.09 -21.29
N ARG A 16 7.11 -7.33 -20.21
CA ARG A 16 7.58 -5.94 -20.28
C ARG A 16 9.05 -5.81 -20.63
N VAL A 17 9.92 -6.69 -20.12
CA VAL A 17 11.34 -6.76 -20.57
C VAL A 17 11.40 -7.06 -22.07
N ILE A 18 10.58 -8.00 -22.55
CA ILE A 18 10.51 -8.37 -23.97
C ILE A 18 9.90 -7.22 -24.81
N SER A 19 8.86 -6.56 -24.32
CA SER A 19 8.26 -5.40 -24.98
C SER A 19 9.22 -4.21 -25.02
N GLY A 20 10.01 -3.98 -23.97
CA GLY A 20 11.03 -2.92 -23.93
C GLY A 20 12.17 -3.19 -24.91
N LEU A 21 12.61 -4.44 -25.00
CA LEU A 21 13.54 -4.89 -26.05
C LEU A 21 12.93 -4.73 -27.46
N ALA A 22 11.65 -5.08 -27.64
CA ALA A 22 10.95 -4.95 -28.92
C ALA A 22 10.76 -3.49 -29.35
N THR A 23 10.36 -2.59 -28.44
CA THR A 23 10.24 -1.16 -28.72
C THR A 23 11.60 -0.53 -29.04
N SER A 24 12.66 -0.92 -28.32
CA SER A 24 14.03 -0.50 -28.62
C SER A 24 14.50 -0.95 -30.00
N LEU A 25 13.98 -2.08 -30.49
CA LEU A 25 14.24 -2.59 -31.84
C LEU A 25 13.35 -1.93 -32.91
N CYS A 26 12.25 -1.27 -32.55
CA CYS A 26 11.34 -0.62 -33.51
C CYS A 26 11.62 0.88 -33.71
N LEU A 27 12.64 1.43 -33.06
CA LEU A 27 13.04 2.83 -33.23
C LEU A 27 13.51 3.11 -34.66
N PRO A 28 13.31 4.33 -35.20
CA PRO A 28 13.67 4.69 -36.59
C PRO A 28 15.13 4.41 -36.97
N SER A 29 16.06 4.41 -36.00
CA SER A 29 17.48 4.05 -36.17
C SER A 29 17.72 2.54 -36.32
N ALA A 30 16.87 1.70 -35.75
CA ALA A 30 16.84 0.26 -35.98
C ALA A 30 15.99 -0.11 -37.21
N MET A 31 15.00 0.72 -37.57
CA MET A 31 14.19 0.54 -38.78
C MET A 31 14.97 0.65 -40.09
N SER A 32 16.10 1.38 -40.12
CA SER A 32 17.00 1.31 -41.28
C SER A 32 17.76 0.00 -41.39
N LEU A 33 17.84 -0.79 -40.31
CA LEU A 33 18.35 -2.16 -40.28
C LEU A 33 17.22 -3.19 -40.53
N ILE A 34 15.97 -2.84 -40.22
CA ILE A 34 14.79 -3.72 -40.33
C ILE A 34 14.14 -3.69 -41.71
N SER A 35 14.40 -2.67 -42.54
CA SER A 35 13.97 -2.72 -43.95
C SER A 35 14.67 -3.82 -44.77
N GLU A 36 15.73 -4.47 -44.24
CA GLU A 36 16.49 -5.49 -44.96
C GLU A 36 16.42 -6.92 -44.40
N TYR A 37 15.96 -7.16 -43.16
CA TYR A 37 16.08 -8.51 -42.57
C TYR A 37 14.82 -9.02 -41.82
N PHE A 38 14.22 -10.07 -42.42
CA PHE A 38 13.21 -11.02 -41.92
C PHE A 38 13.42 -11.76 -40.56
N PRO A 39 14.60 -11.80 -39.88
CA PRO A 39 14.81 -12.57 -38.65
C PRO A 39 13.97 -12.11 -37.43
N ALA A 40 13.53 -10.85 -37.38
CA ALA A 40 12.77 -10.32 -36.25
C ALA A 40 11.36 -10.93 -36.12
N ALA A 41 10.71 -11.23 -37.25
CA ALA A 41 9.41 -11.92 -37.26
C ALA A 41 9.54 -13.37 -36.76
N ILE A 42 10.66 -14.02 -37.05
CA ILE A 42 10.97 -15.40 -36.65
C ILE A 42 11.23 -15.45 -35.13
N ALA A 43 11.97 -14.49 -34.57
CA ALA A 43 12.23 -14.39 -33.13
C ALA A 43 10.95 -14.15 -32.31
N ASN A 44 10.06 -13.27 -32.78
CA ASN A 44 8.76 -13.04 -32.13
C ASN A 44 7.85 -14.29 -32.20
N THR A 45 7.86 -15.01 -33.33
CA THR A 45 7.09 -16.25 -33.48
C THR A 45 7.61 -17.34 -32.54
N PHE A 46 8.92 -17.53 -32.43
CA PHE A 46 9.53 -18.48 -31.49
C PHE A 46 9.23 -18.12 -30.02
N ALA A 47 9.23 -16.83 -29.68
CA ALA A 47 8.94 -16.37 -28.32
C ALA A 47 7.47 -16.61 -27.92
N VAL A 48 6.52 -16.35 -28.81
CA VAL A 48 5.10 -16.67 -28.60
C VAL A 48 4.89 -18.18 -28.42
N LEU A 49 5.53 -18.99 -29.28
CA LEU A 49 5.47 -20.45 -29.17
C LEU A 49 6.12 -20.97 -27.88
N SER A 50 7.24 -20.39 -27.44
CA SER A 50 7.91 -20.78 -26.19
C SER A 50 7.12 -20.40 -24.93
N SER A 51 6.40 -19.27 -24.99
CA SER A 51 5.51 -18.82 -23.92
C SER A 51 4.31 -19.75 -23.81
N TRP A 52 3.75 -20.20 -24.95
CA TRP A 52 2.63 -21.14 -24.98
C TRP A 52 2.92 -22.49 -24.30
N TRP A 53 4.16 -22.98 -24.35
CA TRP A 53 4.56 -24.28 -23.77
C TRP A 53 4.94 -24.25 -22.29
N LYS A 54 5.30 -23.09 -21.72
CA LYS A 54 5.76 -22.97 -20.33
C LYS A 54 4.67 -22.45 -19.36
N ILE A 55 3.46 -22.19 -19.83
CA ILE A 55 2.35 -21.72 -18.98
C ILE A 55 1.67 -22.94 -18.31
N PRO A 56 1.58 -22.98 -16.97
CA PRO A 56 0.70 -23.93 -16.28
C PRO A 56 -0.75 -23.62 -16.66
N ARG A 57 -1.51 -24.63 -17.10
CA ARG A 57 -2.93 -24.46 -17.45
C ARG A 57 -3.73 -24.14 -16.18
N SER A 58 -4.05 -22.87 -15.93
CA SER A 58 -5.07 -22.50 -14.95
C SER A 58 -6.46 -22.69 -15.56
N GLN A 59 -7.45 -23.06 -14.74
CA GLN A 59 -8.85 -23.10 -15.14
C GLN A 59 -9.33 -21.70 -15.53
N ALA A 60 -9.40 -21.42 -16.83
CA ALA A 60 -10.04 -20.23 -17.37
C ALA A 60 -11.56 -20.49 -17.47
N GLY A 61 -12.38 -19.54 -17.01
CA GLY A 61 -13.80 -19.53 -17.34
C GLY A 61 -14.00 -19.23 -18.83
N ASP A 62 -15.03 -19.83 -19.45
CA ASP A 62 -15.34 -19.62 -20.86
C ASP A 62 -15.67 -18.15 -21.15
N VAL A 63 -14.94 -17.54 -22.08
CA VAL A 63 -15.22 -16.19 -22.59
C VAL A 63 -16.41 -16.25 -23.54
N SER A 64 -17.58 -15.79 -23.09
CA SER A 64 -18.80 -15.80 -23.93
C SER A 64 -18.86 -14.60 -24.88
N TRP A 65 -19.46 -14.79 -26.06
CA TRP A 65 -19.78 -13.72 -27.01
C TRP A 65 -20.60 -12.58 -26.38
N HIS A 66 -21.46 -12.92 -25.43
CA HIS A 66 -22.25 -11.96 -24.68
C HIS A 66 -21.37 -11.00 -23.86
N MET A 67 -20.30 -11.50 -23.24
CA MET A 67 -19.35 -10.67 -22.48
C MET A 67 -18.58 -9.71 -23.39
N LEU A 68 -18.24 -10.12 -24.61
CA LEU A 68 -17.53 -9.25 -25.57
C LEU A 68 -18.43 -8.13 -26.13
N VAL A 69 -19.69 -8.44 -26.41
CA VAL A 69 -20.62 -7.45 -26.98
C VAL A 69 -21.11 -6.47 -25.92
N PHE A 70 -21.48 -6.97 -24.73
CA PHE A 70 -22.13 -6.15 -23.70
C PHE A 70 -21.23 -5.77 -22.52
N GLY A 71 -20.05 -6.39 -22.38
CA GLY A 71 -19.10 -6.08 -21.31
C GLY A 71 -18.10 -4.97 -21.64
N ILE A 72 -18.15 -4.40 -22.85
CA ILE A 72 -17.22 -3.36 -23.31
C ILE A 72 -17.99 -2.06 -23.58
N ASP A 73 -17.44 -0.94 -23.12
CA ASP A 73 -17.94 0.41 -23.45
C ASP A 73 -17.50 0.83 -24.86
N TRP A 74 -18.18 0.30 -25.88
CA TRP A 74 -17.88 0.59 -27.28
C TRP A 74 -18.02 2.07 -27.65
N VAL A 75 -18.99 2.77 -27.04
CA VAL A 75 -19.20 4.22 -27.26
C VAL A 75 -18.00 5.01 -26.74
N GLY A 76 -17.57 4.72 -25.51
CA GLY A 76 -16.37 5.32 -24.94
C GLY A 76 -15.11 4.99 -25.74
N ALA A 77 -14.95 3.73 -26.18
CA ALA A 77 -13.80 3.29 -26.96
C ALA A 77 -13.70 4.01 -28.32
N VAL A 78 -14.81 4.14 -29.05
CA VAL A 78 -14.85 4.86 -30.33
C VAL A 78 -14.59 6.35 -30.13
N ALA A 79 -15.23 6.97 -29.13
CA ALA A 79 -15.05 8.40 -28.83
C ALA A 79 -13.59 8.72 -28.48
N ALA A 80 -12.97 7.95 -27.57
CA ALA A 80 -11.56 8.14 -27.20
C ALA A 80 -10.61 7.90 -28.38
N SER A 81 -10.83 6.84 -29.17
CA SER A 81 -9.97 6.52 -30.31
C SER A 81 -10.05 7.59 -31.41
N ALA A 82 -11.26 8.07 -31.72
CA ALA A 82 -11.47 9.15 -32.69
C ALA A 82 -10.84 10.47 -32.20
N ALA A 83 -11.03 10.80 -30.92
CA ALA A 83 -10.46 12.01 -30.33
C ALA A 83 -8.93 12.03 -30.41
N LEU A 84 -8.28 10.94 -29.98
CA LEU A 84 -6.83 10.81 -30.00
C LEU A 84 -6.26 10.72 -31.42
N GLY A 85 -6.96 10.04 -32.33
CA GLY A 85 -6.59 9.97 -33.74
C GLY A 85 -6.60 11.35 -34.41
N LEU A 86 -7.67 12.13 -34.20
CA LEU A 86 -7.79 13.49 -34.72
C LEU A 86 -6.74 14.44 -34.12
N LEU A 87 -6.47 14.31 -32.81
CA LEU A 87 -5.42 15.08 -32.15
C LEU A 87 -4.05 14.80 -32.74
N SER A 88 -3.71 13.51 -32.89
CA SER A 88 -2.44 13.08 -33.46
C SER A 88 -2.29 13.51 -34.92
N TYR A 89 -3.38 13.46 -35.69
CA TYR A 89 -3.38 13.92 -37.08
C TYR A 89 -3.18 15.44 -37.17
N ALA A 90 -3.89 16.22 -36.35
CA ALA A 90 -3.74 17.67 -36.30
C ALA A 90 -2.30 18.08 -35.91
N LEU A 91 -1.72 17.42 -34.90
CA LEU A 91 -0.32 17.63 -34.50
C LEU A 91 0.67 17.28 -35.61
N SER A 92 0.42 16.21 -36.36
CA SER A 92 1.24 15.83 -37.53
C SER A 92 1.19 16.87 -38.65
N LEU A 93 0.00 17.43 -38.95
CA LEU A 93 -0.18 18.46 -39.98
C LEU A 93 0.64 19.72 -39.70
N ILE A 94 0.61 20.20 -38.45
CA ILE A 94 1.33 21.43 -38.07
C ILE A 94 2.84 21.23 -37.92
N THR A 95 3.31 20.00 -37.70
CA THR A 95 4.73 19.70 -37.52
C THR A 95 5.56 20.01 -38.78
N GLY A 96 4.98 19.84 -39.96
CA GLY A 96 5.65 20.10 -41.24
C GLY A 96 5.53 21.53 -41.75
N ASP A 97 4.49 22.27 -41.35
CA ASP A 97 4.27 23.67 -41.72
C ASP A 97 3.30 24.32 -40.73
N ILE A 98 3.78 25.28 -39.95
CA ILE A 98 2.98 25.94 -38.91
C ILE A 98 1.85 26.79 -39.52
N ASN A 99 1.96 27.21 -40.78
CA ASN A 99 0.89 27.96 -41.44
C ASN A 99 -0.37 27.12 -41.61
N LYS A 100 -0.24 25.79 -41.65
CA LYS A 100 -1.37 24.84 -41.63
C LYS A 100 -2.16 24.89 -40.33
N ALA A 101 -1.63 25.47 -39.27
CA ALA A 101 -2.40 25.71 -38.04
C ALA A 101 -3.57 26.68 -38.26
N HIS A 102 -3.46 27.58 -39.26
CA HIS A 102 -4.51 28.51 -39.63
C HIS A 102 -5.50 27.96 -40.67
N GLU A 103 -5.23 26.77 -41.23
CA GLU A 103 -6.17 26.12 -42.14
C GLU A 103 -7.42 25.63 -41.40
N ALA A 104 -8.58 25.81 -42.03
CA ALA A 104 -9.86 25.40 -41.46
C ALA A 104 -9.89 23.90 -41.12
N SER A 105 -9.25 23.04 -41.92
CA SER A 105 -9.14 21.59 -41.70
C SER A 105 -8.47 21.25 -40.37
N THR A 106 -7.33 21.89 -40.06
CA THR A 106 -6.57 21.68 -38.82
C THR A 106 -7.33 22.19 -37.60
N ILE A 107 -7.95 23.37 -37.71
CA ILE A 107 -8.77 23.95 -36.64
C ILE A 107 -9.98 23.04 -36.34
N ILE A 108 -10.64 22.51 -37.38
CA ILE A 108 -11.73 21.56 -37.22
C ILE A 108 -11.25 20.28 -36.50
N CYS A 109 -10.08 19.74 -36.88
CA CYS A 109 -9.53 18.55 -36.22
C CYS A 109 -9.24 18.79 -34.73
N PHE A 110 -8.66 19.94 -34.36
CA PHE A 110 -8.43 20.28 -32.94
C PHE A 110 -9.73 20.47 -32.17
N SER A 111 -10.69 21.23 -32.72
CA SER A 111 -11.98 21.48 -32.07
C SER A 111 -12.77 20.18 -31.89
N LEU A 112 -12.89 19.37 -32.94
CA LEU A 112 -13.62 18.10 -32.89
C LEU A 112 -12.95 17.10 -31.93
N SER A 113 -11.61 17.06 -31.89
CA SER A 113 -10.89 16.27 -30.90
C SER A 113 -11.20 16.73 -29.48
N GLY A 114 -11.17 18.04 -29.22
CA GLY A 114 -11.51 18.62 -27.92
C GLY A 114 -12.95 18.29 -27.49
N ASP A 115 -13.91 18.45 -28.38
CA ASP A 115 -15.32 18.12 -28.14
C ASP A 115 -15.51 16.63 -27.83
N LEU A 116 -14.84 15.75 -28.57
CA LEU A 116 -14.88 14.31 -28.34
C LEU A 116 -14.20 13.89 -27.03
N LEU A 117 -13.12 14.56 -26.60
CA LEU A 117 -12.50 14.34 -25.29
C LEU A 117 -13.43 14.76 -24.15
N ILE A 118 -14.07 15.93 -24.26
CA ILE A 118 -15.06 16.39 -23.28
C ILE A 118 -16.23 15.41 -23.22
N PHE A 119 -16.76 15.02 -24.38
CA PHE A 119 -17.80 14.01 -24.48
C PHE A 119 -17.38 12.70 -23.82
N PHE A 120 -16.17 12.21 -24.10
CA PHE A 120 -15.64 10.98 -23.49
C PHE A 120 -15.62 11.07 -21.95
N VAL A 121 -15.08 12.15 -21.38
CA VAL A 121 -15.02 12.34 -19.92
C VAL A 121 -16.43 12.39 -19.30
N LEU A 122 -17.37 13.09 -19.94
CA LEU A 122 -18.75 13.17 -19.47
C LEU A 122 -19.46 11.82 -19.60
N TRP A 123 -19.22 11.08 -20.68
CA TRP A 123 -19.76 9.75 -20.93
C TRP A 123 -19.25 8.73 -19.90
N GLN A 124 -17.94 8.71 -19.61
CA GLN A 124 -17.38 7.86 -18.56
C GLN A 124 -17.99 8.19 -17.19
N SER A 125 -18.15 9.48 -16.85
CA SER A 125 -18.80 9.90 -15.60
C SER A 125 -20.25 9.41 -15.51
N PHE A 126 -20.96 9.41 -16.64
CA PHE A 126 -22.35 8.98 -16.73
C PHE A 126 -22.50 7.46 -16.61
N GLN A 127 -21.64 6.69 -17.29
CA GLN A 127 -21.59 5.21 -17.21
C GLN A 127 -21.24 4.77 -15.78
N GLU A 128 -20.24 5.40 -15.16
CA GLU A 128 -19.77 5.09 -13.81
C GLU A 128 -20.86 5.33 -12.76
N ARG A 129 -21.58 6.46 -12.83
CA ARG A 129 -22.71 6.75 -11.92
C ARG A 129 -23.86 5.75 -12.03
N ARG A 130 -23.96 5.02 -13.14
CA ARG A 130 -25.03 4.05 -13.42
C ARG A 130 -24.56 2.60 -13.28
N ASN A 131 -23.35 2.36 -12.76
CA ASN A 131 -22.77 1.01 -12.62
C ASN A 131 -22.79 0.20 -13.93
N LYS A 132 -22.55 0.89 -15.05
CA LYS A 132 -22.46 0.26 -16.37
C LYS A 132 -20.99 0.03 -16.79
N PRO A 133 -20.72 -0.84 -17.77
CA PRO A 133 -19.38 -1.03 -18.30
C PRO A 133 -18.76 0.30 -18.69
N THR A 134 -17.61 0.60 -18.11
CA THR A 134 -16.92 1.89 -18.22
C THR A 134 -15.48 1.61 -18.63
N LEU A 135 -15.00 2.27 -19.69
CA LEU A 135 -13.66 2.04 -20.23
C LEU A 135 -12.56 2.56 -19.30
N ILE A 136 -12.76 3.75 -18.72
CA ILE A 136 -11.85 4.36 -17.74
C ILE A 136 -12.71 4.98 -16.64
N TRP A 137 -12.56 4.51 -15.41
CA TRP A 137 -13.32 5.07 -14.29
C TRP A 137 -12.78 6.45 -13.94
N ASN A 138 -13.64 7.47 -13.88
CA ASN A 138 -13.21 8.81 -13.53
C ASN A 138 -12.83 8.92 -12.05
N SER A 139 -13.29 8.00 -11.21
CA SER A 139 -12.78 7.84 -9.85
C SER A 139 -11.28 7.53 -9.77
N LEU A 140 -10.67 6.91 -10.80
CA LEU A 140 -9.22 6.65 -10.83
C LEU A 140 -8.43 7.96 -10.70
N TRP A 141 -8.87 9.01 -11.39
CA TRP A 141 -8.21 10.32 -11.41
C TRP A 141 -8.36 11.11 -10.11
N LYS A 142 -9.27 10.70 -9.21
CA LYS A 142 -9.38 11.29 -7.87
C LYS A 142 -8.22 10.88 -6.96
N ASN A 143 -7.54 9.78 -7.29
CA ASN A 143 -6.31 9.40 -6.59
C ASN A 143 -5.18 10.30 -7.07
N LEU A 144 -4.77 11.24 -6.21
CA LEU A 144 -3.73 12.21 -6.53
C LEU A 144 -2.44 11.52 -6.97
N ALA A 145 -1.99 10.46 -6.27
CA ALA A 145 -0.77 9.74 -6.62
C ALA A 145 -0.82 9.13 -8.03
N PHE A 146 -1.94 8.51 -8.40
CA PHE A 146 -2.12 7.95 -9.76
C PHE A 146 -2.11 9.04 -10.83
N THR A 147 -2.81 10.16 -10.59
CA THR A 147 -2.84 11.29 -11.52
C THR A 147 -1.45 11.91 -11.70
N CYS A 148 -0.70 12.14 -10.62
CA CYS A 148 0.67 12.66 -10.68
C CYS A 148 1.59 11.73 -11.48
N ILE A 149 1.47 10.43 -11.27
CA ILE A 149 2.25 9.42 -11.98
C ILE A 149 1.96 9.48 -13.47
N CYS A 150 0.68 9.51 -13.87
CA CYS A 150 0.29 9.63 -15.27
C CYS A 150 0.80 10.94 -15.91
N VAL A 151 0.72 12.08 -15.21
CA VAL A 151 1.24 13.36 -15.72
C VAL A 151 2.76 13.31 -15.92
N ASN A 152 3.50 12.75 -14.96
CA ASN A 152 4.94 12.60 -15.10
C ASN A 152 5.33 11.62 -16.21
N GLU A 153 4.61 10.51 -16.29
CA GLU A 153 4.80 9.52 -17.34
C GLU A 153 4.61 10.14 -18.73
N PHE A 154 3.56 10.93 -18.91
CA PHE A 154 3.31 11.69 -20.13
C PHE A 154 4.51 12.57 -20.52
N MET A 155 5.02 13.36 -19.57
CA MET A 155 6.13 14.30 -19.83
C MET A 155 7.44 13.57 -20.10
N ILE A 156 7.81 12.59 -19.26
CA ILE A 156 9.08 11.87 -19.36
C ILE A 156 9.12 10.98 -20.61
N TRP A 157 8.04 10.26 -20.95
CA TRP A 157 8.01 9.46 -22.18
C TRP A 157 8.00 10.31 -23.44
N GLY A 158 7.29 11.45 -23.40
CA GLY A 158 7.36 12.44 -24.47
C GLY A 158 8.77 12.94 -24.70
N ALA A 159 9.44 13.36 -23.62
CA ALA A 159 10.82 13.85 -23.70
C ALA A 159 11.81 12.76 -24.13
N PHE A 160 11.68 11.54 -23.61
CA PHE A 160 12.57 10.43 -23.93
C PHE A 160 12.58 10.08 -25.42
N ASN A 161 11.39 9.93 -26.03
CA ASN A 161 11.27 9.59 -27.45
C ASN A 161 11.62 10.77 -28.36
N ALA A 162 11.23 11.99 -27.98
CA ALA A 162 11.59 13.18 -28.75
C ALA A 162 13.10 13.45 -28.73
N PHE A 163 13.77 13.23 -27.60
CA PHE A 163 15.23 13.28 -27.52
C PHE A 163 15.88 12.31 -28.51
N GLU A 164 15.38 11.07 -28.57
CA GLU A 164 15.87 10.05 -29.48
C GLU A 164 15.74 10.44 -30.95
N GLN A 165 14.60 11.04 -31.33
CA GLN A 165 14.43 11.55 -32.69
C GLN A 165 15.41 12.68 -33.00
N VAL A 166 15.55 13.68 -32.13
CA VAL A 166 16.38 14.86 -32.38
C VAL A 166 17.87 14.50 -32.43
N ILE A 167 18.36 13.66 -31.50
CA ILE A 167 19.77 13.26 -31.51
C ILE A 167 20.12 12.36 -32.70
N ASN A 168 19.17 11.55 -33.18
CA ASN A 168 19.32 10.79 -34.43
C ASN A 168 19.46 11.73 -35.64
N LEU A 169 18.60 12.75 -35.75
CA LEU A 169 18.68 13.75 -36.81
C LEU A 169 19.95 14.60 -36.72
N PHE A 170 20.42 14.93 -35.51
CA PHE A 170 21.70 15.61 -35.31
C PHE A 170 22.87 14.78 -35.86
N PHE A 171 22.93 13.48 -35.57
CA PHE A 171 24.00 12.62 -36.08
C PHE A 171 24.00 12.50 -37.61
N GLN A 172 22.82 12.35 -38.21
CA GLN A 172 22.71 12.18 -39.66
C GLN A 172 22.86 13.50 -40.43
N ASN A 173 22.15 14.56 -40.03
CA ASN A 173 22.06 15.79 -40.81
C ASN A 173 23.12 16.84 -40.43
N VAL A 174 23.73 16.76 -39.24
CA VAL A 174 24.73 17.74 -38.78
C VAL A 174 26.13 17.15 -38.73
N GLN A 175 26.27 15.89 -38.26
CA GLN A 175 27.57 15.20 -38.24
C GLN A 175 27.83 14.35 -39.50
N ASP A 176 26.89 14.32 -40.45
CA ASP A 176 26.97 13.59 -41.72
C ASP A 176 27.31 12.10 -41.56
N LEU A 177 26.72 11.47 -40.54
CA LEU A 177 26.95 10.07 -40.24
C LEU A 177 25.97 9.19 -40.98
N SER A 178 26.43 8.01 -41.41
CA SER A 178 25.54 7.01 -41.97
C SER A 178 24.52 6.53 -40.94
N ARG A 179 23.41 5.97 -41.42
CA ARG A 179 22.36 5.38 -40.56
C ARG A 179 22.90 4.27 -39.65
N VAL A 180 23.86 3.49 -40.16
CA VAL A 180 24.49 2.39 -39.41
C VAL A 180 25.40 2.93 -38.30
N GLU A 181 26.25 3.91 -38.61
CA GLU A 181 27.11 4.55 -37.60
C GLU A 181 26.29 5.24 -36.51
N THR A 182 25.16 5.83 -36.90
CA THR A 182 24.21 6.43 -35.97
C THR A 182 23.59 5.36 -35.06
N ALA A 183 23.13 4.23 -35.62
CA ALA A 183 22.56 3.13 -34.84
C ALA A 183 23.55 2.54 -33.82
N ILE A 184 24.82 2.38 -34.19
CA ILE A 184 25.88 1.89 -33.27
C ILE A 184 26.01 2.80 -32.04
N ARG A 185 25.87 4.12 -32.22
CA ARG A 185 25.96 5.09 -31.11
C ARG A 185 24.80 4.99 -30.13
N PHE A 186 23.68 4.35 -30.47
CA PHE A 186 22.56 4.15 -29.54
C PHE A 186 22.65 2.88 -28.70
N ILE A 187 23.58 1.95 -28.98
CA ILE A 187 23.78 0.69 -28.23
C ILE A 187 23.84 0.88 -26.70
N PRO A 188 24.43 1.96 -26.14
CA PRO A 188 24.42 2.14 -24.69
C PRO A 188 23.03 2.29 -24.08
N THR A 189 22.04 2.80 -24.83
CA THR A 189 20.67 3.06 -24.33
C THR A 189 20.00 1.83 -23.70
N PRO A 190 19.85 0.69 -24.40
CA PRO A 190 19.22 -0.50 -23.81
C PRO A 190 20.02 -1.06 -22.63
N ILE A 191 21.35 -0.93 -22.64
CA ILE A 191 22.22 -1.40 -21.55
C ILE A 191 21.97 -0.57 -20.29
N THR A 192 22.01 0.76 -20.40
CA THR A 192 21.77 1.65 -19.25
C THR A 192 20.34 1.55 -18.76
N GLY A 193 19.37 1.36 -19.64
CA GLY A 193 17.98 1.17 -19.27
C GLY A 193 17.76 -0.11 -18.45
N GLN A 194 18.30 -1.24 -18.91
CA GLN A 194 18.16 -2.52 -18.21
C GLN A 194 18.88 -2.52 -16.85
N LEU A 195 20.08 -1.93 -16.77
CA LEU A 195 20.79 -1.74 -15.50
C LEU A 195 20.01 -0.84 -14.53
N THR A 196 19.37 0.21 -15.05
CA THR A 196 18.57 1.12 -14.24
C THR A 196 17.33 0.42 -13.68
N ALA A 197 16.60 -0.34 -14.50
CA ALA A 197 15.43 -1.10 -14.06
C ALA A 197 15.80 -2.12 -12.95
N LEU A 198 16.92 -2.84 -13.12
CA LEU A 198 17.43 -3.78 -12.10
C LEU A 198 17.81 -3.06 -10.80
N THR A 199 18.56 -1.96 -10.91
CA THR A 199 19.01 -1.19 -9.75
C THR A 199 17.83 -0.60 -8.98
N THR A 200 16.87 -0.01 -9.71
CA THR A 200 15.64 0.56 -9.14
C THR A 200 14.88 -0.48 -8.31
N ARG A 201 14.77 -1.71 -8.81
CA ARG A 201 14.13 -2.82 -8.07
C ARG A 201 14.80 -3.11 -6.72
N PHE A 202 16.13 -3.16 -6.66
CA PHE A 202 16.84 -3.43 -5.41
C PHE A 202 16.79 -2.25 -4.43
N VAL A 203 16.83 -1.02 -4.93
CA VAL A 203 16.84 0.20 -4.11
C VAL A 203 15.45 0.50 -3.55
N LEU A 204 14.37 0.09 -4.23
CA LEU A 204 12.99 0.39 -3.82
C LEU A 204 12.62 -0.13 -2.42
N HIS A 205 13.24 -1.23 -1.96
CA HIS A 205 13.02 -1.75 -0.61
C HIS A 205 13.73 -0.95 0.49
N ARG A 206 14.70 -0.10 0.11
CA ARG A 206 15.56 0.66 1.05
C ARG A 206 15.32 2.16 1.02
N CYS A 207 14.65 2.68 -0.01
CA CYS A 207 14.41 4.10 -0.20
C CYS A 207 12.99 4.37 -0.66
N ARG A 208 12.45 5.53 -0.29
CA ARG A 208 11.11 5.94 -0.73
C ARG A 208 11.06 6.10 -2.26
N ALA A 209 9.95 5.69 -2.86
CA ALA A 209 9.70 5.75 -4.30
C ALA A 209 9.86 7.17 -4.89
N ASP A 210 9.41 8.20 -4.17
CA ASP A 210 9.53 9.60 -4.57
C ASP A 210 10.98 10.08 -4.60
N ALA A 211 11.81 9.64 -3.65
CA ALA A 211 13.23 9.98 -3.64
C ALA A 211 13.96 9.38 -4.85
N ILE A 212 13.67 8.12 -5.19
CA ILE A 212 14.28 7.44 -6.34
C ILE A 212 13.93 8.20 -7.62
N ILE A 213 12.64 8.47 -7.86
CA ILE A 213 12.19 9.18 -9.06
C ILE A 213 12.87 10.56 -9.14
N ASN A 214 12.84 11.36 -8.06
CA ASN A 214 13.47 12.68 -8.05
C ASN A 214 14.97 12.64 -8.42
N ILE A 215 15.73 11.72 -7.81
CA ILE A 215 17.16 11.56 -8.10
C ILE A 215 17.37 11.19 -9.56
N THR A 216 16.59 10.23 -10.07
CA THR A 216 16.71 9.80 -11.46
C THR A 216 16.36 10.93 -12.43
N THR A 217 15.29 11.69 -12.18
CA THR A 217 14.88 12.85 -12.99
C THR A 217 15.97 13.92 -13.04
N ILE A 218 16.59 14.24 -11.91
CA ILE A 218 17.71 15.19 -11.85
C ILE A 218 18.88 14.69 -12.71
N ILE A 219 19.19 13.40 -12.66
CA ILE A 219 20.25 12.79 -13.48
C ILE A 219 19.89 12.88 -14.97
N SER A 220 18.65 12.56 -15.37
CA SER A 220 18.26 12.62 -16.78
C SER A 220 18.10 14.05 -17.30
N CYS A 221 17.91 15.08 -16.45
CA CYS A 221 17.98 16.49 -16.88
C CYS A 221 19.35 16.84 -17.48
N VAL A 222 20.42 16.18 -17.05
CA VAL A 222 21.78 16.42 -17.56
C VAL A 222 21.90 16.06 -19.05
N SER A 223 21.14 15.06 -19.52
CA SER A 223 21.19 14.57 -20.90
C SER A 223 20.81 15.64 -21.95
N PRO A 224 19.57 16.20 -21.94
CA PRO A 224 19.20 17.28 -22.86
C PRO A 224 20.01 18.55 -22.61
N LEU A 225 20.43 18.85 -21.38
CA LEU A 225 21.24 20.02 -21.08
C LEU A 225 22.61 19.98 -21.78
N ILE A 226 23.31 18.84 -21.70
CA ILE A 226 24.60 18.68 -22.38
C ILE A 226 24.42 18.76 -23.90
N MET A 227 23.34 18.17 -24.44
CA MET A 227 23.05 18.23 -25.87
C MET A 227 22.63 19.62 -26.35
N ALA A 228 21.95 20.43 -25.52
CA ALA A 228 21.64 21.82 -25.83
C ALA A 228 22.90 22.68 -25.98
N LEU A 229 24.00 22.29 -25.35
CA LEU A 229 25.30 22.96 -25.41
C LEU A 229 26.28 22.28 -26.39
N VAL A 230 25.84 21.28 -27.17
CA VAL A 230 26.73 20.49 -28.02
C VAL A 230 27.36 21.33 -29.12
N ASN A 231 28.64 21.09 -29.39
CA ASN A 231 29.31 21.57 -30.59
C ASN A 231 29.39 20.43 -31.62
N PRO A 232 28.95 20.63 -32.88
CA PRO A 232 28.99 19.62 -33.95
C PRO A 232 30.36 18.96 -34.17
N THR A 233 31.44 19.70 -33.93
CA THR A 233 32.83 19.23 -34.16
C THR A 233 33.34 18.29 -33.07
N TRP A 234 32.60 18.14 -31.96
CA TRP A 234 33.05 17.29 -30.86
C TRP A 234 32.88 15.81 -31.16
N VAL A 235 33.87 15.03 -30.73
CA VAL A 235 33.82 13.57 -30.78
C VAL A 235 32.71 13.02 -29.88
N TYR A 236 32.13 11.89 -30.29
CA TYR A 236 31.02 11.21 -29.63
C TYR A 236 31.17 11.08 -28.10
N TRP A 237 32.36 10.72 -27.64
CA TRP A 237 32.67 10.46 -26.23
C TRP A 237 32.59 11.67 -25.31
N ARG A 238 32.71 12.90 -25.84
CA ARG A 238 32.78 14.11 -25.02
C ARG A 238 31.42 14.50 -24.43
N CYS A 239 30.35 14.33 -25.20
CA CYS A 239 29.01 14.78 -24.82
C CYS A 239 27.92 13.76 -25.17
N ALA A 240 27.86 13.35 -26.44
CA ALA A 240 26.74 12.56 -26.93
C ALA A 240 26.65 11.17 -26.28
N TYR A 241 27.77 10.51 -26.00
CA TYR A 241 27.80 9.25 -25.24
C TYR A 241 27.17 9.40 -23.85
N VAL A 242 27.58 10.42 -23.09
CA VAL A 242 27.07 10.68 -21.74
C VAL A 242 25.57 10.98 -21.80
N ALA A 243 25.13 11.81 -22.76
CA ALA A 243 23.72 12.12 -22.93
C ALA A 243 22.87 10.89 -23.26
N ILE A 244 23.35 10.01 -24.14
CA ILE A 244 22.68 8.74 -24.49
C ILE A 244 22.60 7.79 -23.29
N CYS A 245 23.65 7.70 -22.48
CA CYS A 245 23.62 6.86 -21.28
C CYS A 245 22.61 7.35 -20.25
N LEU A 246 22.51 8.67 -20.04
CA LEU A 246 21.67 9.27 -18.99
C LEU A 246 20.19 9.42 -19.39
N LYS A 247 19.85 9.37 -20.69
CA LYS A 247 18.48 9.65 -21.16
C LYS A 247 17.46 8.63 -20.66
N SER A 248 17.83 7.35 -20.55
CA SER A 248 16.91 6.24 -20.21
C SER A 248 16.65 6.10 -18.72
N ILE A 249 17.50 6.69 -17.87
CA ILE A 249 17.49 6.44 -16.43
C ILE A 249 16.13 6.79 -15.80
N THR A 250 15.60 7.97 -16.07
CA THR A 250 14.32 8.40 -15.49
C THR A 250 13.15 7.65 -16.08
N ALA A 251 13.13 7.43 -17.39
CA ALA A 251 12.02 6.75 -18.06
C ALA A 251 11.83 5.33 -17.50
N ASP A 252 12.91 4.56 -17.38
CA ASP A 252 12.83 3.18 -16.88
C ASP A 252 12.57 3.12 -15.37
N SER A 253 13.13 4.05 -14.59
CA SER A 253 12.89 4.15 -13.15
C SER A 253 11.44 4.52 -12.85
N LEU A 254 10.93 5.57 -13.51
CA LEU A 254 9.56 6.04 -13.36
C LEU A 254 8.57 4.94 -13.75
N PHE A 255 8.81 4.28 -14.88
CA PHE A 255 7.95 3.19 -15.34
C PHE A 255 7.91 2.02 -14.32
N THR A 256 9.08 1.61 -13.84
CA THR A 256 9.20 0.51 -12.85
C THR A 256 8.49 0.85 -11.55
N VAL A 257 8.75 2.04 -11.00
CA VAL A 257 8.15 2.50 -9.74
C VAL A 257 6.63 2.65 -9.89
N SER A 258 6.17 3.19 -11.02
CA SER A 258 4.75 3.42 -11.29
C SER A 258 3.94 2.13 -11.35
N ILE A 259 4.45 1.08 -11.99
CA ILE A 259 3.76 -0.22 -12.02
C ILE A 259 3.66 -0.83 -10.62
N ILE A 260 4.73 -0.75 -9.83
CA ILE A 260 4.74 -1.27 -8.45
C ILE A 260 3.74 -0.49 -7.59
N LEU A 261 3.69 0.83 -7.76
CA LEU A 261 2.75 1.67 -7.04
C LEU A 261 1.29 1.42 -7.47
N ILE A 262 1.03 1.23 -8.76
CA ILE A 262 -0.30 0.82 -9.26
C ILE A 262 -0.71 -0.53 -8.63
N ALA A 263 0.22 -1.49 -8.55
CA ALA A 263 -0.04 -2.78 -7.91
C ALA A 263 -0.27 -2.66 -6.38
N GLY A 264 0.37 -1.69 -5.72
CA GLY A 264 0.19 -1.46 -4.28
C GLY A 264 -1.04 -0.62 -3.92
N VAL A 265 -1.50 0.25 -4.82
CA VAL A 265 -2.60 1.21 -4.56
C VAL A 265 -3.96 0.67 -4.99
N PHE A 266 -4.00 -0.14 -6.04
CA PHE A 266 -5.26 -0.64 -6.61
C PHE A 266 -5.49 -2.13 -6.31
N PRO A 267 -6.75 -2.54 -6.01
CA PRO A 267 -7.13 -3.96 -5.91
C PRO A 267 -6.87 -4.74 -7.21
N ALA A 268 -6.60 -6.04 -7.11
CA ALA A 268 -6.26 -6.92 -8.24
C ALA A 268 -7.20 -6.80 -9.46
N GLU A 269 -8.50 -6.61 -9.22
CA GLU A 269 -9.54 -6.45 -10.25
C GLU A 269 -9.36 -5.18 -11.10
N THR A 270 -8.76 -4.13 -10.53
CA THR A 270 -8.63 -2.80 -11.15
C THR A 270 -7.19 -2.45 -11.54
N GLN A 271 -6.21 -3.23 -11.08
CA GLN A 271 -4.80 -3.08 -11.45
C GLN A 271 -4.59 -3.16 -12.97
N GLY A 272 -5.24 -4.11 -13.63
CA GLY A 272 -5.14 -4.27 -15.08
C GLY A 272 -5.66 -3.05 -15.85
N LEU A 273 -6.74 -2.44 -15.36
CA LEU A 273 -7.31 -1.22 -15.91
C LEU A 273 -6.37 -0.03 -15.68
N ALA A 274 -5.94 0.22 -14.43
CA ALA A 274 -5.05 1.32 -14.09
C ALA A 274 -3.72 1.25 -14.86
N ALA A 275 -3.14 0.05 -15.00
CA ALA A 275 -1.94 -0.17 -15.80
C ALA A 275 -2.19 0.05 -17.32
N GLY A 276 -3.38 -0.27 -17.82
CA GLY A 276 -3.80 0.02 -19.19
C GLY A 276 -3.93 1.51 -19.48
N VAL A 277 -4.52 2.26 -18.55
CA VAL A 277 -4.62 3.73 -18.61
C VAL A 277 -3.24 4.36 -18.58
N PHE A 278 -2.40 3.97 -17.61
CA PHE A 278 -1.02 4.42 -17.49
C PHE A 278 -0.24 4.25 -18.80
N ASN A 279 -0.32 3.07 -19.41
CA ASN A 279 0.37 2.80 -20.68
C ASN A 279 -0.17 3.64 -21.86
N THR A 280 -1.48 3.90 -21.88
CA THR A 280 -2.09 4.78 -22.90
C THR A 280 -1.55 6.20 -22.75
N VAL A 281 -1.40 6.69 -21.52
CA VAL A 281 -0.82 8.00 -21.23
C VAL A 281 0.63 8.10 -21.72
N SER A 282 1.46 7.07 -21.50
CA SER A 282 2.84 7.02 -22.03
C SER A 282 2.88 7.17 -23.56
N GLN A 283 1.95 6.51 -24.27
CA GLN A 283 1.88 6.55 -25.73
C GLN A 283 1.42 7.91 -26.26
N ILE A 284 0.42 8.52 -25.63
CA ILE A 284 -0.02 9.87 -26.00
C ILE A 284 1.10 10.87 -25.73
N GLY A 285 1.80 10.74 -24.59
CA GLY A 285 2.97 11.55 -24.24
C GLY A 285 4.05 11.48 -25.32
N THR A 286 4.32 10.28 -25.83
CA THR A 286 5.27 10.06 -26.94
C THR A 286 4.89 10.85 -28.19
N SER A 287 3.67 10.69 -28.70
CA SER A 287 3.22 11.39 -29.91
C SER A 287 3.23 12.91 -29.73
N PHE A 288 2.78 13.40 -28.57
CA PHE A 288 2.75 14.82 -28.26
C PHE A 288 4.16 15.43 -28.15
N GLY A 289 5.07 14.74 -27.45
CA GLY A 289 6.46 15.15 -27.30
C GLY A 289 7.19 15.23 -28.65
N LEU A 290 7.05 14.20 -29.49
CA LEU A 290 7.64 14.18 -30.83
C LEU A 290 7.17 15.37 -31.68
N ALA A 291 5.86 15.62 -31.70
CA ALA A 291 5.27 16.69 -32.51
C ALA A 291 5.73 18.09 -32.06
N ILE A 292 5.68 18.39 -30.75
CA ILE A 292 6.06 19.71 -30.23
C ILE A 292 7.55 19.98 -30.40
N VAL A 293 8.39 18.99 -30.09
CA VAL A 293 9.85 19.17 -30.19
C VAL A 293 10.27 19.31 -31.65
N ALA A 294 9.66 18.55 -32.57
CA ALA A 294 9.88 18.70 -34.00
C ALA A 294 9.39 20.07 -34.51
N LEU A 295 8.21 20.52 -34.10
CA LEU A 295 7.67 21.84 -34.44
C LEU A 295 8.61 22.97 -34.01
N ILE A 296 9.06 22.96 -32.75
CA ILE A 296 9.98 23.97 -32.22
C ILE A 296 11.32 23.92 -32.96
N SER A 297 11.85 22.72 -33.23
CA SER A 297 13.09 22.57 -33.99
C SER A 297 12.99 23.20 -35.39
N ASN A 298 11.91 22.89 -36.12
CA ASN A 298 11.69 23.39 -37.47
C ASN A 298 11.49 24.91 -37.45
N GLN A 299 10.60 25.41 -36.60
CA GLN A 299 10.28 26.83 -36.51
C GLN A 299 11.49 27.69 -36.12
N VAL A 300 12.32 27.23 -35.17
CA VAL A 300 13.52 27.95 -34.77
C VAL A 300 14.57 27.93 -35.89
N THR A 301 14.70 26.81 -36.62
CA THR A 301 15.57 26.75 -37.80
C THR A 301 15.14 27.77 -38.86
N ASP A 302 13.83 27.85 -39.14
CA ASP A 302 13.29 28.74 -40.15
C ASP A 302 13.42 30.22 -39.76
N GLN A 303 13.07 30.57 -38.52
CA GLN A 303 12.97 31.96 -38.08
C GLN A 303 14.28 32.55 -37.51
N GLN A 304 15.11 31.74 -36.85
CA GLN A 304 16.29 32.25 -36.12
C GLN A 304 17.62 31.96 -36.79
N SER A 305 17.71 30.97 -37.68
CA SER A 305 18.92 30.78 -38.48
C SER A 305 19.08 31.93 -39.46
N GLN A 306 20.22 32.63 -39.40
CA GLN A 306 20.58 33.71 -40.34
C GLN A 306 21.05 33.17 -41.71
N ILE A 307 21.01 31.85 -41.91
CA ILE A 307 21.49 31.16 -43.11
C ILE A 307 20.33 30.96 -44.09
N GLU A 308 20.57 31.24 -45.38
CA GLU A 308 19.58 31.07 -46.45
C GLU A 308 19.24 29.59 -46.68
N ASP A 309 20.24 28.71 -46.70
CA ASP A 309 20.04 27.27 -46.79
C ASP A 309 19.66 26.68 -45.42
N LYS A 310 18.36 26.50 -45.20
CA LYS A 310 17.79 25.92 -43.98
C LYS A 310 18.07 24.42 -43.82
N GLY A 311 18.53 23.75 -44.88
CA GLY A 311 18.96 22.35 -44.84
C GLY A 311 20.41 22.17 -44.40
N SER A 312 21.19 23.26 -44.29
CA SER A 312 22.60 23.19 -43.91
C SER A 312 22.79 22.74 -42.45
N PRO A 313 23.88 22.01 -42.14
CA PRO A 313 24.24 21.63 -40.77
C PRO A 313 24.24 22.80 -39.78
N GLU A 314 24.71 23.97 -40.23
CA GLU A 314 24.82 25.20 -39.45
C GLU A 314 23.47 25.84 -39.15
N ALA A 315 22.45 25.65 -40.01
CA ALA A 315 21.09 26.10 -39.74
C ALA A 315 20.36 25.13 -38.79
N LEU A 316 20.45 23.82 -39.08
CA LEU A 316 19.75 22.77 -38.33
C LEU A 316 20.17 22.70 -36.85
N ILE A 317 21.45 22.97 -36.55
CA ILE A 317 21.94 22.94 -35.16
C ILE A 317 21.25 24.00 -34.28
N VAL A 318 20.80 25.13 -34.84
CA VAL A 318 20.06 26.15 -34.08
C VAL A 318 18.71 25.59 -33.62
N GLY A 319 17.99 24.92 -34.52
CA GLY A 319 16.74 24.22 -34.21
C GLY A 319 16.91 23.06 -33.23
N TYR A 320 17.90 22.20 -33.46
CA TYR A 320 18.16 21.05 -32.57
C TYR A 320 18.55 21.49 -31.15
N ARG A 321 19.29 22.60 -30.99
CA ARG A 321 19.56 23.16 -29.66
C ARG A 321 18.29 23.65 -28.97
N ALA A 322 17.38 24.31 -29.68
CA ALA A 322 16.10 24.71 -29.12
C ALA A 322 15.22 23.51 -28.72
N ALA A 323 15.25 22.45 -29.53
CA ALA A 323 14.62 21.17 -29.18
C ALA A 323 15.21 20.59 -27.88
N PHE A 324 16.54 20.54 -27.73
CA PHE A 324 17.17 20.06 -26.49
C PHE A 324 16.87 20.95 -25.28
N TRP A 325 16.79 22.27 -25.43
CA TRP A 325 16.32 23.16 -24.36
C TRP A 325 14.86 22.90 -23.96
N THR A 326 14.00 22.62 -24.93
CA THR A 326 12.60 22.24 -24.69
C THR A 326 12.53 20.94 -23.88
N LEU A 327 13.30 19.93 -24.28
CA LEU A 327 13.40 18.64 -23.58
C LEU A 327 13.91 18.79 -22.14
N PHE A 328 14.89 19.67 -21.92
CA PHE A 328 15.34 20.03 -20.57
C PHE A 328 14.20 20.67 -19.76
N GLY A 329 13.47 21.61 -20.34
CA GLY A 329 12.30 22.23 -19.72
C GLY A 329 11.21 21.23 -19.34
N MET A 330 10.91 20.26 -20.21
CA MET A 330 9.95 19.18 -19.95
C MET A 330 10.37 18.33 -18.74
N ASN A 331 11.64 17.94 -18.65
CA ASN A 331 12.16 17.16 -17.52
C ASN A 331 12.12 17.97 -16.21
N VAL A 332 12.45 19.26 -16.25
CA VAL A 332 12.35 20.15 -15.09
C VAL A 332 10.89 20.34 -14.64
N ALA A 333 9.95 20.48 -15.59
CA ALA A 333 8.53 20.56 -15.28
C ALA A 333 8.03 19.28 -14.58
N SER A 334 8.44 18.10 -15.07
CA SER A 334 8.15 16.83 -14.39
C SER A 334 8.73 16.80 -12.97
N LEU A 335 9.98 17.25 -12.78
CA LEU A 335 10.59 17.33 -11.44
C LEU A 335 9.77 18.22 -10.48
N VAL A 336 9.25 19.35 -10.95
CA VAL A 336 8.38 20.23 -10.15
C VAL A 336 7.09 19.51 -9.75
N VAL A 337 6.42 18.82 -10.68
CA VAL A 337 5.21 18.04 -10.38
C VAL A 337 5.49 16.97 -9.31
N ILE A 338 6.61 16.25 -9.43
CA ILE A 338 7.03 15.22 -8.46
C ILE A 338 7.28 15.85 -7.08
N LEU A 339 8.01 16.97 -7.01
CA LEU A 339 8.37 17.63 -5.75
C LEU A 339 7.18 18.20 -4.98
N PHE A 340 6.18 18.76 -5.67
CA PHE A 340 5.04 19.39 -5.02
C PHE A 340 3.93 18.42 -4.62
N GLU A 341 3.74 17.33 -5.35
CA GLU A 341 2.53 16.51 -5.21
C GLU A 341 2.79 15.14 -4.55
N LEU A 342 3.93 14.50 -4.81
CA LEU A 342 4.29 13.23 -4.14
C LEU A 342 4.71 13.43 -2.67
N ARG A 343 5.15 14.64 -2.28
CA ARG A 343 5.40 14.99 -0.86
C ARG A 343 4.12 15.07 -0.02
N LYS A 344 2.97 15.38 -0.64
CA LYS A 344 1.65 15.43 0.01
C LYS A 344 0.97 14.07 0.06
N THR A 345 1.52 13.08 -0.63
CA THR A 345 1.08 11.70 -0.45
C THR A 345 1.59 11.29 0.94
N PRO A 346 0.71 10.91 1.89
CA PRO A 346 1.16 10.38 3.17
C PRO A 346 2.22 9.32 2.88
N ALA A 347 3.38 9.38 3.55
CA ALA A 347 4.34 8.28 3.53
C ALA A 347 3.54 7.02 3.76
N MET A 348 3.44 6.14 2.75
CA MET A 348 2.47 5.03 2.67
C MET A 348 1.89 4.76 4.04
N SER A 349 0.78 5.42 4.38
CA SER A 349 -0.11 4.85 5.37
C SER A 349 -0.61 3.66 4.61
N GLN A 350 0.10 2.54 4.75
CA GLN A 350 -0.31 1.29 4.16
C GLN A 350 -1.80 1.21 4.48
N PRO A 351 -2.70 0.99 3.50
CA PRO A 351 -4.00 0.47 3.86
C PRO A 351 -3.66 -0.68 4.79
N ALA A 352 -4.06 -0.57 6.06
CA ALA A 352 -3.28 -1.26 7.05
C ALA A 352 -3.24 -2.76 6.68
N GLN A 353 -2.06 -3.36 6.78
CA GLN A 353 -1.88 -4.68 6.20
C GLN A 353 -2.59 -5.66 7.11
N GLY A 354 -3.32 -6.61 6.52
CA GLY A 354 -3.78 -7.77 7.27
C GLY A 354 -2.59 -8.40 8.02
N TYR A 355 -2.87 -9.04 9.15
CA TYR A 355 -1.83 -9.60 10.01
C TYR A 355 -0.80 -10.41 9.21
N THR A 356 0.46 -9.98 9.31
CA THR A 356 1.63 -10.64 8.72
C THR A 356 2.67 -10.79 9.83
N HIS A 357 3.20 -12.01 9.99
CA HIS A 357 4.24 -12.27 10.98
C HIS A 357 5.56 -11.65 10.50
N ASN A 358 6.04 -10.65 11.24
CA ASN A 358 7.28 -9.93 10.94
C ASN A 358 8.34 -10.15 12.05
N GLY A 359 8.17 -11.17 12.88
CA GLY A 359 8.94 -11.38 14.11
C GLY A 359 8.37 -10.64 15.33
N PRO A 360 9.09 -10.68 16.47
CA PRO A 360 8.62 -10.10 17.73
C PRO A 360 8.59 -8.58 17.70
N VAL A 361 7.64 -7.99 18.43
CA VAL A 361 7.62 -6.55 18.68
C VAL A 361 8.82 -6.15 19.55
N ASP A 362 9.63 -5.21 19.06
CA ASP A 362 10.70 -4.62 19.86
C ASP A 362 10.11 -3.70 20.95
N CYS A 363 10.03 -4.26 22.16
CA CYS A 363 9.50 -3.60 23.35
C CYS A 363 10.53 -2.68 24.04
N SER A 364 11.78 -2.62 23.54
CA SER A 364 12.82 -1.76 24.10
C SER A 364 12.78 -0.33 23.55
N LEU A 365 12.12 -0.14 22.41
CA LEU A 365 12.03 1.15 21.74
C LEU A 365 11.10 2.12 22.48
N PRO A 366 11.45 3.41 22.54
CA PRO A 366 10.54 4.44 23.04
C PRO A 366 9.33 4.58 22.11
N PHE A 367 8.19 4.98 22.66
CA PHE A 367 6.94 5.20 21.92
C PHE A 367 6.31 6.54 22.30
N ASP A 368 5.49 7.09 21.40
CA ASP A 368 4.77 8.36 21.58
C ASP A 368 3.26 8.11 21.71
N THR A 369 2.65 8.65 22.76
CA THR A 369 1.23 8.49 23.11
C THR A 369 0.34 9.62 22.60
N ASN A 370 0.89 10.61 21.87
CA ASN A 370 0.12 11.76 21.38
C ASN A 370 -1.14 11.39 20.58
N ASN A 371 -1.12 10.27 19.85
CA ASN A 371 -2.27 9.79 19.07
C ASN A 371 -3.43 9.22 19.91
N LEU A 372 -3.21 8.98 21.20
CA LEU A 372 -4.23 8.48 22.14
C LEU A 372 -5.12 9.60 22.70
N LYS A 373 -4.65 10.85 22.65
CA LYS A 373 -5.34 11.96 23.30
C LYS A 373 -6.74 12.19 22.73
N GLY A 374 -7.72 12.31 23.62
CA GLY A 374 -9.12 12.53 23.26
C GLY A 374 -9.85 11.29 22.74
N LYS A 375 -9.18 10.13 22.69
CA LYS A 375 -9.80 8.84 22.39
C LYS A 375 -10.65 8.38 23.57
N THR A 376 -11.40 7.30 23.37
CA THR A 376 -12.32 6.74 24.37
C THR A 376 -12.10 5.25 24.48
N ALA A 377 -11.93 4.76 25.71
CA ALA A 377 -11.67 3.36 26.02
C ALA A 377 -12.73 2.80 26.98
N ILE A 378 -13.00 1.50 26.86
CA ILE A 378 -13.73 0.71 27.87
C ILE A 378 -12.74 -0.24 28.54
N VAL A 379 -12.76 -0.32 29.87
CA VAL A 379 -11.96 -1.30 30.63
C VAL A 379 -12.89 -2.10 31.53
N THR A 380 -13.02 -3.42 31.26
CA THR A 380 -13.80 -4.33 32.12
C THR A 380 -12.96 -4.81 33.31
N GLY A 381 -13.58 -4.97 34.48
CA GLY A 381 -12.84 -5.17 35.74
C GLY A 381 -11.94 -3.96 36.07
N GLY A 382 -12.36 -2.76 35.68
CA GLY A 382 -11.52 -1.56 35.68
C GLY A 382 -11.32 -0.90 37.04
N ALA A 383 -12.03 -1.34 38.10
CA ALA A 383 -12.01 -0.66 39.39
C ALA A 383 -10.97 -1.23 40.38
N ASN A 384 -10.16 -2.22 39.96
CA ASN A 384 -9.16 -2.83 40.83
C ASN A 384 -7.99 -3.47 40.06
N GLY A 385 -6.88 -3.71 40.76
CA GLY A 385 -5.74 -4.49 40.26
C GLY A 385 -5.17 -3.96 38.95
N LEU A 386 -5.01 -4.84 37.97
CA LEU A 386 -4.54 -4.48 36.62
C LEU A 386 -5.50 -3.54 35.89
N GLY A 387 -6.81 -3.72 36.05
CA GLY A 387 -7.82 -2.90 35.40
C GLY A 387 -7.73 -1.44 35.83
N GLU A 388 -7.58 -1.19 37.14
CA GLU A 388 -7.34 0.15 37.67
C GLU A 388 -6.02 0.74 37.12
N GLY A 389 -4.97 -0.08 37.02
CA GLY A 389 -3.70 0.31 36.40
C GLY A 389 -3.86 0.79 34.96
N TYR A 390 -4.60 0.03 34.15
CA TYR A 390 -4.92 0.41 32.77
C TYR A 390 -5.73 1.70 32.70
N VAL A 391 -6.75 1.86 33.56
CA VAL A 391 -7.55 3.09 33.63
C VAL A 391 -6.65 4.30 33.92
N ARG A 392 -5.78 4.21 34.95
CA ARG A 392 -4.86 5.28 35.33
C ARG A 392 -3.88 5.63 34.22
N ALA A 393 -3.29 4.62 33.57
CA ALA A 393 -2.36 4.83 32.46
C ALA A 393 -3.03 5.52 31.27
N LEU A 394 -4.24 5.09 30.88
CA LEU A 394 -5.00 5.68 29.78
C LEU A 394 -5.39 7.14 30.07
N VAL A 395 -5.89 7.43 31.27
CA VAL A 395 -6.31 8.78 31.67
C VAL A 395 -5.12 9.74 31.69
N ALA A 396 -3.94 9.29 32.13
CA ALA A 396 -2.72 10.09 32.14
C ALA A 396 -2.36 10.60 30.72
N GLU A 397 -2.65 9.81 29.68
CA GLU A 397 -2.44 10.17 28.27
C GLU A 397 -3.64 10.92 27.63
N GLY A 398 -4.61 11.33 28.44
CA GLY A 398 -5.78 12.10 27.98
C GLY A 398 -6.84 11.27 27.25
N VAL A 399 -6.88 9.95 27.48
CA VAL A 399 -7.96 9.07 27.02
C VAL A 399 -9.15 9.16 27.98
N ASN A 400 -10.37 9.25 27.44
CA ASN A 400 -11.60 9.15 28.21
C ASN A 400 -11.90 7.67 28.50
N VAL A 401 -12.17 7.29 29.76
CA VAL A 401 -12.27 5.87 30.12
C VAL A 401 -13.60 5.53 30.80
N CYS A 402 -14.33 4.58 30.23
CA CYS A 402 -15.46 3.94 30.90
C CYS A 402 -14.96 2.77 31.75
N ILE A 403 -15.14 2.89 33.06
CA ILE A 403 -14.75 1.91 34.07
C ILE A 403 -15.94 0.97 34.29
N ALA A 404 -15.82 -0.27 33.82
CA ALA A 404 -16.84 -1.29 34.00
C ALA A 404 -16.43 -2.29 35.07
N ASP A 405 -17.18 -2.37 36.17
CA ASP A 405 -16.88 -3.28 37.28
C ASP A 405 -18.15 -3.62 38.07
N LEU A 406 -18.08 -4.65 38.91
CA LEU A 406 -19.12 -4.97 39.89
C LEU A 406 -18.98 -4.14 41.18
N ASN A 407 -17.75 -3.74 41.52
CA ASN A 407 -17.45 -3.03 42.76
C ASN A 407 -17.77 -1.54 42.62
N GLU A 408 -18.98 -1.17 43.03
CA GLU A 408 -19.48 0.21 42.96
C GLU A 408 -18.68 1.20 43.80
N GLU A 409 -18.26 0.80 45.00
CA GLU A 409 -17.51 1.68 45.89
C GLU A 409 -16.16 2.07 45.28
N LYS A 410 -15.37 1.08 44.83
CA LYS A 410 -14.07 1.33 44.20
C LYS A 410 -14.23 2.05 42.85
N GLY A 411 -15.23 1.66 42.06
CA GLY A 411 -15.52 2.26 40.77
C GLY A 411 -15.86 3.74 40.87
N LYS A 412 -16.80 4.11 41.75
CA LYS A 412 -17.16 5.51 42.00
C LYS A 412 -16.03 6.32 42.62
N LYS A 413 -15.23 5.70 43.50
CA LYS A 413 -14.04 6.34 44.05
C LYS A 413 -13.04 6.71 42.95
N LEU A 414 -12.76 5.77 42.05
CA LEU A 414 -11.84 5.99 40.93
C LEU A 414 -12.38 7.04 39.96
N GLU A 415 -13.69 7.02 39.71
CA GLU A 415 -14.39 8.03 38.89
C GLU A 415 -14.27 9.44 39.49
N ALA A 416 -14.42 9.58 40.81
CA ALA A 416 -14.26 10.86 41.50
C ALA A 416 -12.81 11.37 41.50
N GLU A 417 -11.83 10.46 41.49
CA GLU A 417 -10.40 10.79 41.50
C GLU A 417 -9.89 11.22 40.12
N LEU A 418 -10.34 10.55 39.06
CA LEU A 418 -9.79 10.68 37.71
C LEU A 418 -10.74 11.43 36.76
N LYS A 419 -10.30 12.61 36.29
CA LYS A 419 -11.04 13.36 35.25
C LYS A 419 -11.10 12.57 33.94
N GLY A 420 -12.20 12.71 33.21
CA GLY A 420 -12.39 12.00 31.94
C GLY A 420 -12.73 10.52 32.11
N THR A 421 -13.22 10.12 33.29
CA THR A 421 -13.70 8.77 33.52
C THR A 421 -15.20 8.73 33.79
N LYS A 422 -15.81 7.57 33.53
CA LYS A 422 -17.20 7.28 33.90
C LYS A 422 -17.33 5.85 34.42
N TYR A 423 -17.84 5.68 35.64
CA TYR A 423 -18.11 4.35 36.20
C TYR A 423 -19.48 3.84 35.75
N ILE A 424 -19.52 2.57 35.36
CA ILE A 424 -20.74 1.87 34.97
C ILE A 424 -20.71 0.49 35.64
N GLN A 425 -21.67 0.24 36.54
CA GLN A 425 -21.82 -1.07 37.14
C GLN A 425 -22.13 -2.11 36.06
N CYS A 426 -21.34 -3.18 35.99
CA CYS A 426 -21.42 -4.16 34.91
C CYS A 426 -20.97 -5.54 35.39
N ASN A 427 -21.88 -6.50 35.41
CA ASN A 427 -21.53 -7.90 35.46
C ASN A 427 -21.20 -8.42 34.05
N THR A 428 -19.96 -8.84 33.80
CA THR A 428 -19.57 -9.31 32.46
C THR A 428 -20.26 -10.62 32.07
N THR A 429 -20.78 -11.42 33.00
CA THR A 429 -21.53 -12.63 32.63
C THR A 429 -22.96 -12.33 32.15
N ILE A 430 -23.44 -11.09 32.32
CA ILE A 430 -24.78 -10.65 31.91
C ILE A 430 -24.68 -9.82 30.62
N TRP A 431 -25.33 -10.29 29.57
CA TRP A 431 -25.30 -9.65 28.25
C TRP A 431 -25.84 -8.20 28.28
N GLU A 432 -26.95 -7.99 28.98
CA GLU A 432 -27.67 -6.71 29.06
C GLU A 432 -26.82 -5.63 29.74
N ASP A 433 -26.02 -6.02 30.73
CA ASP A 433 -25.09 -5.12 31.44
C ASP A 433 -24.00 -4.63 30.50
N GLN A 434 -23.37 -5.54 29.74
CA GLN A 434 -22.36 -5.14 28.75
C GLN A 434 -22.98 -4.34 27.60
N ALA A 435 -24.17 -4.69 27.12
CA ALA A 435 -24.86 -3.92 26.09
C ALA A 435 -25.21 -2.49 26.57
N ARG A 436 -25.57 -2.32 27.87
CA ARG A 436 -25.74 -1.00 28.50
C ARG A 436 -24.41 -0.25 28.56
N LEU A 437 -23.34 -0.90 29.04
CA LEU A 437 -21.99 -0.33 29.11
C LEU A 437 -21.56 0.29 27.78
N PHE A 438 -21.66 -0.44 26.67
CA PHE A 438 -21.24 0.07 25.37
C PHE A 438 -22.10 1.26 24.88
N ARG A 439 -23.41 1.24 25.12
CA ARG A 439 -24.29 2.38 24.78
C ARG A 439 -23.92 3.63 25.57
N GLU A 440 -23.68 3.46 26.87
CA GLU A 440 -23.28 4.57 27.74
C GLU A 440 -21.88 5.08 27.42
N ALA A 441 -20.95 4.22 27.01
CA ALA A 441 -19.62 4.61 26.56
C ALA A 441 -19.66 5.47 25.29
N VAL A 442 -20.53 5.12 24.33
CA VAL A 442 -20.78 5.97 23.16
C VAL A 442 -21.35 7.33 23.57
N SER A 443 -22.32 7.35 24.49
CA SER A 443 -22.91 8.61 24.98
C SER A 443 -21.93 9.47 25.77
N PHE A 444 -20.97 8.86 26.45
CA PHE A 444 -19.94 9.55 27.23
C PHE A 444 -18.79 10.08 26.34
N SER A 445 -18.52 9.40 25.23
CA SER A 445 -17.42 9.73 24.32
C SER A 445 -17.59 11.12 23.68
N PRO A 446 -16.60 12.02 23.78
CA PRO A 446 -16.66 13.32 23.11
C PRO A 446 -16.80 13.24 21.59
N THR A 447 -16.34 12.12 20.99
CA THR A 447 -16.44 11.88 19.55
C THR A 447 -17.66 11.03 19.17
N GLY A 448 -18.40 10.51 20.14
CA GLY A 448 -19.46 9.52 19.93
C GLY A 448 -18.95 8.15 19.46
N LYS A 449 -17.64 7.87 19.56
CA LYS A 449 -17.00 6.62 19.12
C LYS A 449 -16.25 5.92 20.24
N ILE A 450 -16.08 4.61 20.13
CA ILE A 450 -15.25 3.79 21.03
C ILE A 450 -14.00 3.39 20.26
N HIS A 451 -12.83 3.69 20.78
CA HIS A 451 -11.57 3.43 20.07
C HIS A 451 -10.89 2.18 20.61
N TYR A 452 -10.90 2.01 21.93
CA TYR A 452 -10.18 0.93 22.60
C TYR A 452 -11.10 0.16 23.53
N VAL A 453 -10.97 -1.17 23.55
CA VAL A 453 -11.66 -2.02 24.51
C VAL A 453 -10.63 -2.94 25.13
N VAL A 454 -10.48 -2.84 26.46
CA VAL A 454 -9.62 -3.71 27.26
C VAL A 454 -10.50 -4.69 28.01
N ALA A 455 -10.57 -5.93 27.49
CA ALA A 455 -11.32 -7.02 28.10
C ALA A 455 -10.47 -7.64 29.24
N ASN A 456 -10.48 -6.97 30.39
CA ASN A 456 -9.62 -7.27 31.53
C ASN A 456 -10.32 -8.07 32.65
N ALA A 457 -11.65 -8.03 32.74
CA ALA A 457 -12.38 -8.74 33.79
C ALA A 457 -11.99 -10.23 33.83
N GLY A 458 -11.61 -10.72 35.00
CA GLY A 458 -11.27 -12.11 35.20
C GLY A 458 -11.12 -12.47 36.67
N ILE A 459 -11.39 -13.74 36.99
CA ILE A 459 -11.29 -14.30 38.33
C ILE A 459 -10.45 -15.59 38.32
N HIS A 460 -10.02 -15.98 39.52
CA HIS A 460 -9.42 -17.27 39.81
C HIS A 460 -10.12 -17.83 41.05
N ARG A 461 -10.67 -19.05 40.93
CA ARG A 461 -11.31 -19.79 42.02
C ARG A 461 -10.59 -21.11 42.24
N PRO A 462 -10.70 -21.72 43.43
CA PRO A 462 -10.28 -23.11 43.63
C PRO A 462 -10.86 -24.00 42.52
N ASP A 463 -10.03 -24.85 41.95
CA ASP A 463 -10.45 -25.72 40.86
C ASP A 463 -11.00 -27.02 41.43
N GLU A 464 -12.31 -27.22 41.28
CA GLU A 464 -13.03 -28.39 41.78
C GLU A 464 -13.25 -29.47 40.73
N VAL A 465 -13.00 -29.18 39.44
CA VAL A 465 -13.35 -30.07 38.32
C VAL A 465 -12.59 -31.39 38.36
N PHE A 466 -11.34 -31.35 38.83
CA PHE A 466 -10.46 -32.52 38.92
C PHE A 466 -10.22 -32.97 40.36
N LEU A 467 -10.98 -32.43 41.32
CA LEU A 467 -10.87 -32.87 42.71
C LEU A 467 -11.58 -34.20 42.88
N TYR A 468 -10.86 -35.14 43.50
CA TYR A 468 -11.43 -36.40 43.93
C TYR A 468 -12.25 -36.18 45.21
N SER A 469 -13.53 -36.56 45.17
CA SER A 469 -14.46 -36.33 46.28
C SER A 469 -14.26 -37.30 47.46
N GLY A 470 -13.50 -38.39 47.29
CA GLY A 470 -13.33 -39.44 48.30
C GLY A 470 -14.16 -40.68 48.00
N ASP A 471 -13.78 -41.82 48.58
CA ASP A 471 -14.42 -43.13 48.31
C ASP A 471 -15.89 -43.18 48.78
N ASP A 472 -16.22 -42.43 49.82
CA ASP A 472 -17.54 -42.43 50.48
C ASP A 472 -18.40 -41.19 50.14
N GLN A 473 -18.00 -40.36 49.18
CA GLN A 473 -18.72 -39.14 48.80
C GLN A 473 -19.18 -39.16 47.34
N GLU A 474 -20.42 -38.75 47.09
CA GLU A 474 -20.92 -38.52 45.73
C GLU A 474 -20.26 -37.27 45.11
N PRO A 475 -19.79 -37.31 43.86
CA PRO A 475 -19.23 -36.15 43.18
C PRO A 475 -20.16 -34.94 43.17
N GLN A 476 -19.65 -33.79 43.62
CA GLN A 476 -20.39 -32.52 43.59
C GLN A 476 -20.22 -31.83 42.23
N LYS A 477 -21.22 -31.05 41.82
CA LYS A 477 -21.11 -30.20 40.64
C LYS A 477 -20.03 -29.13 40.90
N PRO A 478 -18.99 -29.02 40.06
CA PRO A 478 -17.94 -28.03 40.27
C PRO A 478 -18.42 -26.60 39.98
N ASP A 479 -17.83 -25.61 40.66
CA ASP A 479 -17.96 -24.20 40.29
C ASP A 479 -17.21 -23.90 38.98
N LEU A 480 -17.94 -23.40 37.98
CA LEU A 480 -17.41 -22.99 36.66
C LEU A 480 -17.39 -21.47 36.48
N SER A 481 -17.56 -20.69 37.56
CA SER A 481 -17.56 -19.22 37.51
C SER A 481 -16.31 -18.63 36.85
N THR A 482 -15.16 -19.31 36.96
CA THR A 482 -13.91 -18.93 36.26
C THR A 482 -14.11 -18.94 34.73
N ILE A 483 -14.79 -19.95 34.19
CA ILE A 483 -15.10 -20.06 32.76
C ILE A 483 -16.14 -19.01 32.36
N ASP A 484 -17.20 -18.85 33.16
CA ASP A 484 -18.27 -17.89 32.89
C ASP A 484 -17.73 -16.45 32.79
N VAL A 485 -16.86 -16.05 33.72
CA VAL A 485 -16.28 -14.69 33.71
C VAL A 485 -15.17 -14.57 32.65
N ASN A 486 -14.18 -15.47 32.67
CA ASN A 486 -12.96 -15.28 31.89
C ASN A 486 -13.17 -15.58 30.39
N ILE A 487 -14.08 -16.49 30.03
CA ILE A 487 -14.36 -16.85 28.63
C ILE A 487 -15.68 -16.22 28.16
N GLN A 488 -16.81 -16.60 28.75
CA GLN A 488 -18.12 -16.13 28.28
C GLN A 488 -18.24 -14.61 28.38
N GLY A 489 -17.87 -14.03 29.53
CA GLY A 489 -17.86 -12.59 29.71
C GLY A 489 -16.97 -11.86 28.69
N THR A 490 -15.77 -12.39 28.43
CA THR A 490 -14.86 -11.84 27.43
C THR A 490 -15.40 -11.96 26.00
N LEU A 491 -16.06 -13.06 25.64
CA LEU A 491 -16.68 -13.22 24.32
C LEU A 491 -17.80 -12.21 24.09
N TYR A 492 -18.61 -11.91 25.11
CA TYR A 492 -19.60 -10.83 25.05
C TYR A 492 -18.94 -9.47 24.85
N THR A 493 -17.83 -9.19 25.56
CA THR A 493 -17.06 -7.95 25.38
C THR A 493 -16.51 -7.86 23.95
N ALA A 494 -15.91 -8.93 23.42
CA ALA A 494 -15.34 -8.99 22.08
C ALA A 494 -16.42 -8.84 20.99
N LYS A 495 -17.59 -9.44 21.19
CA LYS A 495 -18.76 -9.31 20.29
C LYS A 495 -19.23 -7.86 20.21
N LEU A 496 -19.38 -7.19 21.36
CA LEU A 496 -19.82 -5.80 21.43
C LEU A 496 -18.74 -4.86 20.88
N ALA A 497 -17.47 -5.07 21.22
CA ALA A 497 -16.34 -4.32 20.65
C ALA A 497 -16.36 -4.38 19.11
N SER A 498 -16.44 -5.60 18.55
CA SER A 498 -16.52 -5.81 17.11
C SER A 498 -17.73 -5.12 16.49
N HIS A 499 -18.91 -5.20 17.12
CA HIS A 499 -20.11 -4.52 16.62
C HIS A 499 -19.91 -3.00 16.53
N TYR A 500 -19.42 -2.36 17.60
CA TYR A 500 -19.26 -0.91 17.62
C TYR A 500 -18.12 -0.44 16.71
N PHE A 501 -17.00 -1.17 16.66
CA PHE A 501 -15.90 -0.87 15.74
C PHE A 501 -16.35 -0.95 14.27
N ILE A 502 -17.08 -1.99 13.89
CA ILE A 502 -17.60 -2.13 12.52
C ILE A 502 -18.65 -1.07 12.23
N LYS A 503 -19.52 -0.76 13.19
CA LYS A 503 -20.54 0.29 13.02
C LYS A 503 -19.92 1.66 12.74
N GLN A 504 -18.80 1.99 13.38
CA GLN A 504 -18.13 3.29 13.19
C GLN A 504 -17.17 3.33 11.99
N ASN A 505 -16.54 2.20 11.64
CA ASN A 505 -15.58 2.10 10.52
C ASN A 505 -16.21 1.66 9.20
N GLY A 506 -17.43 1.12 9.22
CA GLY A 506 -18.08 0.56 8.05
C GLY A 506 -17.67 -0.90 7.79
N GLN A 507 -18.38 -1.52 6.84
CA GLN A 507 -18.24 -2.94 6.51
C GLN A 507 -17.30 -3.21 5.32
N THR A 508 -16.74 -2.17 4.72
CA THR A 508 -15.80 -2.27 3.60
C THR A 508 -14.51 -1.52 3.92
N PRO A 509 -13.34 -2.02 3.47
CA PRO A 509 -12.06 -1.37 3.69
C PRO A 509 -12.07 0.04 3.11
N SER A 510 -11.61 1.00 3.89
CA SER A 510 -11.60 2.41 3.50
C SER A 510 -10.47 3.15 4.19
N PRO A 511 -9.75 4.05 3.49
CA PRO A 511 -8.75 4.92 4.11
C PRO A 511 -9.30 5.84 5.21
N LYS A 512 -10.63 5.94 5.34
CA LYS A 512 -11.31 6.75 6.38
C LYS A 512 -11.57 5.97 7.67
N GLN A 513 -11.30 4.66 7.70
CA GLN A 513 -11.44 3.86 8.91
C GLN A 513 -10.48 4.38 9.98
N GLU A 514 -10.96 4.49 11.21
CA GLU A 514 -10.12 4.87 12.33
C GLU A 514 -9.51 3.62 12.97
N ASP A 515 -8.30 3.77 13.53
CA ASP A 515 -7.68 2.70 14.32
C ASP A 515 -8.53 2.39 15.55
N THR A 516 -9.00 1.15 15.62
CA THR A 516 -9.66 0.60 16.80
C THR A 516 -8.89 -0.62 17.30
N CYS A 517 -8.84 -0.83 18.61
CA CYS A 517 -8.08 -1.95 19.18
C CYS A 517 -8.85 -2.66 20.28
N LEU A 518 -8.99 -3.98 20.13
CA LEU A 518 -9.40 -4.89 21.20
C LEU A 518 -8.15 -5.47 21.86
N VAL A 519 -8.00 -5.25 23.15
CA VAL A 519 -6.92 -5.83 23.97
C VAL A 519 -7.53 -6.83 24.93
N LEU A 520 -7.15 -8.10 24.79
CA LEU A 520 -7.56 -9.18 25.67
C LEU A 520 -6.51 -9.40 26.75
N ILE A 521 -6.92 -9.72 27.97
CA ILE A 521 -5.97 -10.01 29.06
C ILE A 521 -5.80 -11.52 29.26
N GLY A 522 -4.68 -12.02 28.75
CA GLY A 522 -4.20 -13.39 28.93
C GLY A 522 -3.54 -13.59 30.29
N SER A 523 -2.46 -14.36 30.31
CA SER A 523 -1.61 -14.66 31.48
C SER A 523 -0.36 -15.41 31.00
N GLY A 524 0.71 -15.43 31.78
CA GLY A 524 1.79 -16.42 31.61
C GLY A 524 1.26 -17.86 31.57
N ALA A 525 0.14 -18.14 32.24
CA ALA A 525 -0.55 -19.43 32.18
C ALA A 525 -1.11 -19.79 30.80
N ALA A 526 -1.14 -18.85 29.84
CA ALA A 526 -1.51 -19.09 28.45
C ALA A 526 -0.35 -19.68 27.60
N PHE A 527 0.84 -19.79 28.19
CA PHE A 527 2.06 -20.31 27.54
C PHE A 527 2.73 -21.42 28.34
N LEU A 528 2.51 -21.43 29.67
CA LEU A 528 3.23 -22.25 30.61
C LEU A 528 2.29 -23.23 31.32
N ASP A 529 2.80 -24.41 31.62
CA ASP A 529 2.12 -25.37 32.47
C ASP A 529 1.90 -24.77 33.87
N CYS A 530 0.65 -24.68 34.31
CA CYS A 530 0.31 -24.34 35.69
C CYS A 530 -0.37 -25.53 36.35
N PRO A 531 0.39 -26.36 37.09
CA PRO A 531 -0.18 -27.47 37.82
C PRO A 531 -1.31 -27.01 38.75
N ARG A 532 -2.36 -27.84 38.87
CA ARG A 532 -3.49 -27.66 39.82
C ARG A 532 -4.42 -26.48 39.53
N ALA A 533 -4.33 -25.83 38.37
CA ALA A 533 -5.26 -24.78 37.97
C ALA A 533 -5.80 -24.95 36.52
N PRO A 534 -6.32 -26.15 36.14
CA PRO A 534 -6.71 -26.43 34.76
C PRO A 534 -7.80 -25.51 34.20
N GLN A 535 -8.83 -25.13 34.97
CA GLN A 535 -9.86 -24.17 34.52
C GLN A 535 -9.27 -22.80 34.20
N TYR A 536 -8.39 -22.30 35.08
CA TYR A 536 -7.74 -21.01 34.87
C TYR A 536 -6.83 -21.03 33.65
N CYS A 537 -5.96 -22.05 33.53
CA CYS A 537 -5.12 -22.26 32.36
C CYS A 537 -5.96 -22.32 31.08
N ALA A 538 -6.98 -23.17 31.02
CA ALA A 538 -7.86 -23.28 29.86
C ALA A 538 -8.48 -21.93 29.48
N SER A 539 -8.94 -21.16 30.47
CA SER A 539 -9.51 -19.82 30.25
C SER A 539 -8.50 -18.81 29.69
N LYS A 540 -7.23 -18.89 30.08
CA LYS A 540 -6.19 -17.97 29.60
C LYS A 540 -5.63 -18.38 28.24
N TRP A 541 -5.57 -19.67 27.94
CA TRP A 541 -5.35 -20.17 26.57
C TRP A 541 -6.47 -19.76 25.61
N ALA A 542 -7.72 -19.71 26.08
CA ALA A 542 -8.85 -19.27 25.27
C ALA A 542 -8.67 -17.84 24.73
N MET A 543 -7.98 -16.94 25.47
CA MET A 543 -7.70 -15.59 24.99
C MET A 543 -6.85 -15.60 23.72
N ARG A 544 -5.84 -16.49 23.66
CA ARG A 544 -5.03 -16.72 22.46
C ARG A 544 -5.89 -17.23 21.32
N GLY A 545 -6.76 -18.21 21.57
CA GLY A 545 -7.72 -18.71 20.58
C GLY A 545 -8.59 -17.61 19.97
N ILE A 546 -9.15 -16.72 20.80
CA ILE A 546 -9.97 -15.59 20.33
C ILE A 546 -9.13 -14.63 19.47
N MET A 547 -7.94 -14.25 19.92
CA MET A 547 -7.06 -13.35 19.15
C MET A 547 -6.65 -13.98 17.81
N HIS A 548 -6.25 -15.25 17.79
CA HIS A 548 -5.89 -15.96 16.55
C HIS A 548 -7.03 -16.03 15.55
N ALA A 549 -8.27 -16.21 16.02
CA ALA A 549 -9.45 -16.22 15.17
C ALA A 549 -9.78 -14.83 14.56
N LEU A 550 -9.40 -13.74 15.24
CA LEU A 550 -9.76 -12.38 14.84
C LEU A 550 -8.62 -11.60 14.17
N ARG A 551 -7.35 -11.85 14.51
CA ARG A 551 -6.20 -10.99 14.13
C ARG A 551 -6.06 -10.78 12.62
N ARG A 552 -6.43 -11.79 11.82
CA ARG A 552 -6.34 -11.74 10.35
C ARG A 552 -7.55 -11.07 9.70
N THR A 553 -8.72 -11.07 10.34
CA THR A 553 -10.01 -10.64 9.75
C THR A 553 -10.55 -9.34 10.33
N ALA A 554 -10.36 -9.07 11.63
CA ALA A 554 -10.78 -7.83 12.29
C ALA A 554 -10.15 -6.59 11.62
N PHE A 555 -8.93 -6.78 11.11
CA PHE A 555 -8.18 -5.76 10.39
C PHE A 555 -8.96 -5.19 9.18
N TYR A 556 -9.75 -6.03 8.49
CA TYR A 556 -10.61 -5.62 7.37
C TYR A 556 -11.58 -4.48 7.73
N TYR A 557 -11.92 -4.35 9.02
CA TYR A 557 -12.78 -3.29 9.56
C TYR A 557 -12.00 -2.19 10.31
N GLY A 558 -10.69 -2.05 10.04
CA GLY A 558 -9.80 -1.10 10.71
C GLY A 558 -9.51 -1.43 12.17
N SER A 559 -9.75 -2.68 12.60
CA SER A 559 -9.59 -3.11 13.99
C SER A 559 -8.38 -4.01 14.20
N ARG A 560 -7.62 -3.76 15.26
CA ARG A 560 -6.55 -4.63 15.75
C ARG A 560 -7.01 -5.46 16.93
N VAL A 561 -6.43 -6.65 17.08
CA VAL A 561 -6.67 -7.51 18.24
C VAL A 561 -5.33 -7.98 18.79
N ASN A 562 -5.06 -7.67 20.06
CA ASN A 562 -3.82 -8.04 20.74
C ASN A 562 -4.10 -8.61 22.13
N ILE A 563 -3.12 -9.29 22.70
CA ILE A 563 -3.17 -9.81 24.06
C ILE A 563 -2.07 -9.16 24.90
N ILE A 564 -2.40 -8.86 26.15
CA ILE A 564 -1.42 -8.65 27.20
C ILE A 564 -1.47 -9.87 28.12
N SER A 565 -0.33 -10.51 28.34
CA SER A 565 -0.22 -11.74 29.12
C SER A 565 0.65 -11.53 30.36
N PRO A 566 0.07 -11.17 31.51
CA PRO A 566 0.86 -10.87 32.70
C PRO A 566 1.49 -12.10 33.35
N TRP A 567 2.72 -11.94 33.83
CA TRP A 567 3.33 -12.76 34.87
C TRP A 567 2.62 -12.50 36.22
N TYR A 568 3.17 -13.02 37.32
CA TYR A 568 2.71 -12.65 38.65
C TYR A 568 2.79 -11.13 38.86
N VAL A 569 1.62 -10.49 38.95
CA VAL A 569 1.42 -9.10 39.35
C VAL A 569 0.59 -9.10 40.63
N LYS A 570 1.05 -8.40 41.67
CA LYS A 570 0.35 -8.28 42.95
C LYS A 570 -1.01 -7.60 42.75
N THR A 571 -2.08 -8.39 42.73
CA THR A 571 -3.47 -7.98 42.54
C THR A 571 -4.39 -8.85 43.40
N ASN A 572 -5.70 -8.65 43.37
CA ASN A 572 -6.65 -9.45 44.18
C ASN A 572 -6.92 -10.86 43.61
N ILE A 573 -6.22 -11.27 42.54
CA ILE A 573 -6.43 -12.58 41.89
C ILE A 573 -5.91 -13.75 42.74
N LEU A 574 -4.90 -13.51 43.58
CA LEU A 574 -4.39 -14.43 44.59
C LEU A 574 -4.44 -13.75 45.97
N SER A 575 -4.45 -14.55 47.04
CA SER A 575 -4.36 -14.03 48.40
C SER A 575 -2.98 -13.44 48.70
N GLU A 576 -2.89 -12.56 49.71
CA GLU A 576 -1.61 -12.01 50.16
C GLU A 576 -0.63 -13.11 50.61
N ASP A 577 -1.13 -14.13 51.32
CA ASP A 577 -0.33 -15.29 51.74
C ASP A 577 0.23 -16.08 50.55
N ALA A 578 -0.55 -16.24 49.48
CA ALA A 578 -0.09 -16.90 48.27
C ALA A 578 1.03 -16.08 47.59
N PHE A 579 0.90 -14.75 47.50
CA PHE A 579 1.98 -13.91 46.99
C PHE A 579 3.21 -13.92 47.90
N ALA A 580 3.03 -13.93 49.22
CA ALA A 580 4.13 -14.03 50.18
C ALA A 580 4.89 -15.35 50.00
N HIS A 581 4.17 -16.46 49.82
CA HIS A 581 4.77 -17.76 49.52
C HIS A 581 5.56 -17.74 48.21
N VAL A 582 4.97 -17.26 47.12
CA VAL A 582 5.65 -17.17 45.81
C VAL A 582 6.90 -16.27 45.91
N SER A 583 6.82 -15.15 46.64
CA SER A 583 7.97 -14.27 46.88
C SER A 583 9.06 -14.96 47.71
N SER A 584 8.71 -15.79 48.69
CA SER A 584 9.67 -16.54 49.51
C SER A 584 10.49 -17.55 48.70
N LEU A 585 9.98 -17.97 47.54
CA LEU A 585 10.66 -18.85 46.58
C LEU A 585 11.56 -18.08 45.59
N GLY A 586 11.73 -16.76 45.76
CA GLY A 586 12.62 -15.94 44.93
C GLY A 586 12.04 -15.54 43.57
N VAL A 587 10.72 -15.65 43.39
CA VAL A 587 10.05 -15.22 42.16
C VAL A 587 9.96 -13.69 42.13
N VAL A 588 10.48 -13.09 41.05
CA VAL A 588 10.39 -11.65 40.79
C VAL A 588 9.06 -11.35 40.10
N PHE A 589 8.30 -10.41 40.66
CA PHE A 589 7.00 -10.00 40.14
C PHE A 589 7.11 -8.91 39.07
N ALA A 590 6.12 -8.89 38.18
CA ALA A 590 5.83 -7.76 37.32
C ALA A 590 5.01 -6.71 38.08
N THR A 591 5.00 -5.48 37.60
CA THR A 591 4.24 -4.39 38.23
C THR A 591 3.00 -4.01 37.43
N VAL A 592 2.03 -3.38 38.10
CA VAL A 592 0.84 -2.80 37.45
C VAL A 592 1.24 -1.67 36.49
N GLU A 593 2.30 -0.93 36.83
CA GLU A 593 2.85 0.13 35.98
C GLU A 593 3.40 -0.44 34.67
N ASP A 594 4.18 -1.52 34.72
CA ASP A 594 4.72 -2.18 33.52
C ASP A 594 3.58 -2.67 32.59
N ALA A 595 2.48 -3.16 33.16
CA ALA A 595 1.30 -3.53 32.39
C ALA A 595 0.63 -2.30 31.74
N GLY A 596 0.50 -1.19 32.46
CA GLY A 596 0.01 0.07 31.93
C GLY A 596 0.86 0.58 30.75
N GLN A 597 2.19 0.55 30.88
CA GLN A 597 3.11 0.92 29.80
C GLN A 597 3.01 -0.02 28.60
N CYS A 598 2.86 -1.32 28.84
CA CYS A 598 2.61 -2.30 27.78
C CYS A 598 1.32 -1.99 27.00
N LEU A 599 0.23 -1.61 27.70
CA LEU A 599 -1.01 -1.22 27.05
C LEU A 599 -0.80 0.04 26.19
N LEU A 600 -0.15 1.07 26.72
CA LEU A 600 0.13 2.29 25.97
C LEU A 600 1.01 2.03 24.75
N ARG A 601 2.00 1.13 24.84
CA ARG A 601 2.83 0.70 23.70
C ARG A 601 2.00 0.07 22.58
N ILE A 602 1.06 -0.81 22.92
CA ILE A 602 0.17 -1.48 21.94
C ILE A 602 -0.76 -0.47 21.27
N LEU A 603 -1.33 0.46 22.05
CA LEU A 603 -2.33 1.39 21.55
C LEU A 603 -1.70 2.53 20.73
N SER A 604 -0.51 2.98 21.10
CA SER A 604 0.21 4.06 20.41
C SER A 604 0.72 3.65 19.03
N ASP A 605 0.95 2.36 18.79
CA ASP A 605 1.52 1.85 17.55
C ASP A 605 0.49 1.02 16.77
N THR A 606 0.02 1.61 15.69
CA THR A 606 -0.99 1.02 14.80
C THR A 606 -0.44 -0.18 14.01
N SER A 607 0.87 -0.44 14.03
CA SER A 607 1.45 -1.64 13.40
C SER A 607 1.31 -2.90 14.25
N ILE A 608 1.10 -2.77 15.57
CA ILE A 608 0.99 -3.91 16.48
C ILE A 608 -0.41 -4.52 16.37
N ASN A 609 -0.54 -5.63 15.65
CA ASN A 609 -1.77 -6.41 15.53
C ASN A 609 -1.46 -7.90 15.64
N GLY A 610 -2.27 -8.67 16.35
CA GLY A 610 -2.12 -10.12 16.43
C GLY A 610 -0.99 -10.62 17.32
N HIS A 611 -0.47 -9.77 18.21
CA HIS A 611 0.62 -10.10 19.14
C HIS A 611 0.10 -10.37 20.56
N SER A 612 0.86 -11.15 21.33
CA SER A 612 0.67 -11.36 22.76
C SER A 612 1.90 -10.91 23.52
N ILE A 613 1.82 -9.74 24.15
CA ILE A 613 2.95 -9.15 24.87
C ILE A 613 2.95 -9.66 26.31
N PHE A 614 4.08 -10.25 26.73
CA PHE A 614 4.26 -10.81 28.07
C PHE A 614 4.74 -9.72 29.04
N VAL A 615 3.93 -9.38 30.04
CA VAL A 615 4.36 -8.48 31.12
C VAL A 615 5.17 -9.30 32.11
N SER A 616 6.44 -8.94 32.27
CA SER A 616 7.47 -9.78 32.87
C SER A 616 8.09 -9.12 34.09
N GLY A 617 8.70 -9.91 34.98
CA GLY A 617 9.60 -9.35 35.98
C GLY A 617 10.81 -8.71 35.28
N ARG A 618 11.28 -7.56 35.77
CA ARG A 618 12.36 -6.78 35.11
C ARG A 618 13.71 -7.50 34.95
N LYS A 619 13.86 -8.69 35.54
CA LYS A 619 14.99 -9.59 35.31
C LYS A 619 15.07 -10.16 33.88
N TRP A 620 13.94 -10.23 33.17
CA TRP A 620 13.88 -10.76 31.79
C TRP A 620 13.80 -9.65 30.74
N ALA A 621 13.12 -8.55 31.05
CA ALA A 621 13.06 -7.36 30.20
C ALA A 621 13.13 -6.09 31.04
N ALA A 622 14.07 -5.19 30.73
CA ALA A 622 14.29 -3.98 31.52
C ALA A 622 13.05 -3.08 31.61
N GLN A 623 12.25 -3.02 30.53
CA GLN A 623 10.99 -2.26 30.47
C GLN A 623 9.81 -2.94 31.17
N GLY A 624 10.00 -4.16 31.69
CA GLY A 624 8.94 -4.91 32.37
C GLY A 624 7.97 -5.64 31.44
N TYR A 625 8.21 -5.67 30.13
CA TYR A 625 7.43 -6.47 29.17
C TYR A 625 8.24 -6.79 27.91
N LEU A 626 7.86 -7.86 27.21
CA LEU A 626 8.49 -8.32 25.96
C LEU A 626 7.51 -9.16 25.11
N ASP A 627 7.74 -9.23 23.81
CA ASP A 627 7.09 -10.21 22.93
C ASP A 627 7.90 -11.52 22.92
N LEU A 628 7.25 -12.64 23.21
CA LEU A 628 7.89 -13.97 23.26
C LEU A 628 8.00 -14.63 21.87
N ASP A 629 7.41 -14.04 20.83
CA ASP A 629 7.35 -14.58 19.47
C ASP A 629 6.73 -15.99 19.37
N LEU A 630 5.64 -16.22 20.11
CA LEU A 630 4.97 -17.53 20.22
C LEU A 630 3.64 -17.62 19.46
N GLU A 631 3.25 -16.57 18.74
CA GLU A 631 1.94 -16.48 18.08
C GLU A 631 1.95 -16.99 16.63
N ASP A 632 3.11 -17.35 16.08
CA ASP A 632 3.20 -18.14 14.85
C ASP A 632 4.31 -19.19 14.97
N TYR A 633 4.17 -20.26 14.20
CA TYR A 633 5.07 -21.40 14.24
C TYR A 633 6.10 -21.31 13.11
N ALA A 634 6.87 -20.20 13.09
CA ALA A 634 7.79 -19.90 11.98
C ALA A 634 8.86 -21.00 11.73
N GLY A 635 9.18 -21.79 12.76
CA GLY A 635 10.13 -22.90 12.67
C GLY A 635 9.57 -24.20 12.07
N SER A 636 8.28 -24.28 11.73
CA SER A 636 7.63 -25.49 11.21
C SER A 636 6.98 -25.27 9.85
N ALA A 637 7.67 -25.68 8.79
CA ALA A 637 7.16 -25.59 7.42
C ALA A 637 5.82 -26.33 7.22
N LEU A 638 5.62 -27.47 7.90
CA LEU A 638 4.37 -28.22 7.86
C LEU A 638 3.19 -27.41 8.42
N ILE A 639 3.37 -26.77 9.57
CA ILE A 639 2.30 -25.97 10.18
C ILE A 639 2.02 -24.72 9.34
N GLN A 640 3.03 -24.13 8.71
CA GLN A 640 2.85 -23.03 7.77
C GLN A 640 2.02 -23.45 6.55
N GLU A 641 2.33 -24.59 5.93
CA GLU A 641 1.55 -25.13 4.80
C GLU A 641 0.09 -25.40 5.19
N ILE A 642 -0.15 -26.05 6.34
CA ILE A 642 -1.51 -26.29 6.86
C ILE A 642 -2.24 -24.97 7.11
N GLN A 643 -1.55 -23.97 7.67
CA GLN A 643 -2.12 -22.66 7.93
C GLN A 643 -2.48 -21.95 6.61
N GLU A 644 -1.64 -22.02 5.59
CA GLU A 644 -1.91 -21.48 4.26
C GLU A 644 -3.15 -22.13 3.64
N ASP A 645 -3.27 -23.46 3.72
CA ASP A 645 -4.44 -24.20 3.25
C ASP A 645 -5.71 -23.81 4.01
N GLN A 646 -5.65 -23.69 5.34
CA GLN A 646 -6.76 -23.21 6.15
C GLN A 646 -7.24 -21.82 5.69
N MET A 647 -6.29 -20.91 5.41
CA MET A 647 -6.61 -19.54 4.97
C MET A 647 -7.23 -19.47 3.57
N LYS A 648 -6.99 -20.45 2.68
CA LYS A 648 -7.61 -20.48 1.34
C LYS A 648 -9.15 -20.54 1.40
N SER A 649 -9.69 -21.24 2.39
CA SER A 649 -11.15 -21.40 2.57
C SER A 649 -11.84 -20.17 3.17
N ALA A 650 -11.10 -19.33 3.90
CA ALA A 650 -11.60 -18.14 4.57
C ALA A 650 -10.58 -16.99 4.44
N PRO A 651 -10.39 -16.45 3.23
CA PRO A 651 -9.38 -15.43 2.99
C PRO A 651 -9.72 -14.14 3.76
N ALA A 652 -8.72 -13.58 4.42
CA ALA A 652 -8.86 -12.36 5.24
C ALA A 652 -9.44 -11.16 4.48
N SER A 653 -9.28 -11.14 3.15
CA SER A 653 -9.85 -10.12 2.26
C SER A 653 -11.37 -10.14 2.17
N LEU A 654 -12.04 -11.17 2.68
CA LEU A 654 -13.51 -11.22 2.77
C LEU A 654 -14.03 -10.70 4.13
N GLY A 655 -13.14 -10.32 5.04
CA GLY A 655 -13.51 -9.89 6.39
C GLY A 655 -13.92 -11.06 7.29
N LEU A 656 -14.62 -10.73 8.39
CA LEU A 656 -15.02 -11.68 9.43
C LEU A 656 -16.36 -12.37 9.11
N PHE A 657 -17.21 -11.71 8.32
CA PHE A 657 -18.54 -12.18 7.97
C PHE A 657 -18.58 -12.39 6.46
N VAL A 658 -18.30 -13.62 6.04
CA VAL A 658 -18.41 -14.07 4.64
C VAL A 658 -19.83 -14.55 4.38
#